data_AF-A0AAX4HDN6-F1
#
_entry.id   AF-A0AAX4HDN6-F1
#
_cell.length_a   1.000
_cell.length_b   1.000
_cell.length_c   1.000
_cell.angle_alpha   90.00
_cell.angle_beta   90.00
_cell.angle_gamma   90.00
#
_symmetry.space_group_name_H-M   'P 1'
#
loop_
_entity.id
_entity.type
_entity.pdbx_description
1 polymer ?
#
loop_
_entity_poly.entity_id
_entity_poly.type
_entity_poly.pdbx_seq_one_letter_code
_entity_poly.pdbx_strand_id
1 'polypeptide(L)'
;MGRRLLIPTRSNVLLWLSRAHLSKVHQKSLSSGYFSTSATLRDVAYTSWLKDNTNDHGDELGEKKQSYCSALGSPHLSAANAEPLRRETVTLEEEKINTPLKVLDAEIEIVKLFQMGEFAKMYSELAAYKAKGISVPAELLTEMASKVHQAIPVDLSREELHRSNIEYPLFYAQADIRLFSSAKSVSSHLYNLQKVFALYEAEYLDSPNFLESYIWLCYHTNELHTIQRLFHRYLQNKTYNSATLSHITNAFIYNYDVEFAKSLFMSIIGMQKPLDESYLSSTLVAFSQVKASYDNTIDIFRQWSISENCESPYPRTIALLLKQSNLYGSANEIAAMNEIADHLGYSSNFFVQIVRIQTAIINRDNNKIKTITPEDIESILEIRNGLYGSQPALKAFYESFLHFLCTYSSMDVVQFILKEMNKDRIHLTRFAYDSIATHYISTRKFISLFKFMKKFLLKTIKFEPIYGKYIFDGFIRSYPYFGETFAERMTLWLGGALSQIEQQKLVEACKLRKLASSLNPYATQSGNLDSNPKYDSEAWKDIEYNPNKPYLKLQRRKQMSFRTELGLREIMRKGISPDYSVIEDTLRNLGPAIRKGLLQALPGLRLTKYSLRLQMYDFILDRPDKQAFAAFVKKLEPTLNTSDRIFLARRALNKCDYEGCSLLLKLLNPLEMTDSRHMIVLNLKLRNSIQSKNFEAFDASIDAFPICDITLSPFMLKQSRFVEKMLQNKMRNLSAADNLELQVMKASLKKLHGLIGDIEVRLKKDTHDIDQLMNEVFEMLDQWVQATNGKVAKQNANTN
;
A
#
# COMPACT_ATOMS: atom_id res chain seq x y z
N MET A 1 51.35 9.78 47.52
CA MET A 1 52.03 8.77 48.36
C MET A 1 51.65 7.41 47.79
N GLY A 2 52.43 6.82 46.88
CA GLY A 2 53.64 6.03 47.15
C GLY A 2 53.22 4.56 47.34
N ARG A 3 53.72 3.52 46.67
CA ARG A 3 54.86 3.28 45.76
C ARG A 3 54.54 1.94 45.03
N ARG A 4 54.73 1.87 43.71
CA ARG A 4 55.79 1.12 42.97
C ARG A 4 55.84 -0.40 43.15
N LEU A 5 55.79 -1.13 42.03
CA LEU A 5 56.90 -1.81 41.32
C LEU A 5 56.33 -2.36 39.98
N LEU A 6 56.80 -2.02 38.75
CA LEU A 6 58.07 -2.34 38.03
C LEU A 6 58.17 -3.86 37.70
N ILE A 7 58.46 -4.43 36.51
CA ILE A 7 59.19 -4.17 35.22
C ILE A 7 58.94 -5.46 34.32
N PRO A 8 59.26 -5.65 33.00
CA PRO A 8 59.01 -4.92 31.73
C PRO A 8 58.90 -5.89 30.47
N THR A 9 59.32 -5.40 29.28
CA THR A 9 59.70 -6.05 27.98
C THR A 9 58.58 -6.22 26.94
N ARG A 10 58.68 -5.85 25.65
CA ARG A 10 59.68 -5.20 24.74
C ARG A 10 58.82 -4.62 23.57
N SER A 11 58.82 -3.33 23.25
CA SER A 11 59.78 -2.57 22.41
C SER A 11 59.75 -2.87 20.91
N ASN A 12 59.25 -1.88 20.15
CA ASN A 12 59.93 -1.17 19.04
C ASN A 12 59.46 -1.30 17.56
N VAL A 13 59.01 -0.13 17.05
CA VAL A 13 59.58 0.62 15.89
C VAL A 13 59.14 0.26 14.46
N LEU A 14 58.23 1.08 13.93
CA LEU A 14 58.33 1.93 12.71
C LEU A 14 59.37 1.55 11.62
N LEU A 15 58.92 1.34 10.36
CA LEU A 15 59.16 2.21 9.18
C LEU A 15 58.90 1.52 7.82
N TRP A 16 57.99 2.16 7.08
CA TRP A 16 57.86 2.39 5.63
C TRP A 16 58.74 1.73 4.54
N LEU A 17 58.01 1.29 3.49
CA LEU A 17 58.27 1.32 2.02
C LEU A 17 59.42 0.49 1.40
N SER A 18 59.10 -0.34 0.40
CA SER A 18 58.89 0.06 -1.00
C SER A 18 58.84 -1.13 -1.99
N ARG A 19 57.85 -1.04 -2.89
CA ARG A 19 57.81 -1.32 -4.35
C ARG A 19 58.49 -2.53 -5.03
N ALA A 20 57.71 -3.00 -6.01
CA ALA A 20 58.09 -3.57 -7.32
C ALA A 20 58.38 -5.09 -7.36
N HIS A 21 57.96 -5.88 -8.34
CA HIS A 21 57.08 -5.73 -9.50
C HIS A 21 56.87 -7.14 -10.10
N LEU A 22 55.71 -7.38 -10.74
CA LEU A 22 55.48 -8.17 -11.98
C LEU A 22 56.09 -9.59 -12.07
N SER A 23 55.34 -10.65 -12.39
CA SER A 23 54.72 -10.84 -13.71
C SER A 23 53.88 -12.14 -13.74
N LYS A 24 52.69 -12.09 -14.36
CA LYS A 24 52.25 -12.82 -15.57
C LYS A 24 51.78 -14.28 -15.37
N VAL A 25 50.46 -14.51 -15.54
CA VAL A 25 49.84 -15.23 -16.70
C VAL A 25 49.46 -16.68 -16.27
N HIS A 26 48.20 -17.14 -16.27
CA HIS A 26 47.30 -17.31 -17.43
C HIS A 26 45.81 -17.41 -17.04
N GLN A 27 44.95 -16.96 -17.96
CA GLN A 27 43.56 -17.36 -18.13
C GLN A 27 43.43 -18.89 -18.21
N LYS A 28 42.40 -19.48 -17.56
CA LYS A 28 41.62 -20.59 -18.13
C LYS A 28 40.26 -20.79 -17.43
N SER A 29 39.22 -20.60 -18.25
CA SER A 29 37.88 -21.23 -18.25
C SER A 29 37.05 -21.23 -16.96
N LEU A 30 36.13 -20.26 -16.91
CA LEU A 30 34.74 -20.51 -16.55
C LEU A 30 34.12 -21.48 -17.57
N SER A 31 33.83 -22.70 -17.14
CA SER A 31 32.88 -23.60 -17.82
C SER A 31 32.31 -24.60 -16.81
N SER A 32 31.00 -24.78 -16.87
CA SER A 32 30.09 -25.43 -15.90
C SER A 32 29.78 -24.54 -14.68
N GLY A 33 28.54 -24.13 -14.40
CA GLY A 33 27.25 -24.57 -14.93
C GLY A 33 26.23 -24.68 -13.80
N TYR A 34 26.09 -23.62 -12.99
CA TYR A 34 24.98 -23.48 -12.04
C TYR A 34 24.43 -22.07 -12.16
N PHE A 35 23.27 -21.98 -12.80
CA PHE A 35 22.49 -20.77 -12.98
C PHE A 35 21.88 -20.37 -11.63
N SER A 36 22.45 -19.37 -10.97
CA SER A 36 21.78 -18.64 -9.89
C SER A 36 20.85 -17.58 -10.48
N THR A 37 19.64 -17.45 -9.91
CA THR A 37 18.63 -16.50 -10.37
C THR A 37 19.06 -15.05 -10.08
N SER A 38 18.67 -14.10 -10.94
CA SER A 38 19.03 -12.68 -10.79
C SER A 38 18.52 -12.02 -9.50
N ALA A 39 17.55 -12.63 -8.80
CA ALA A 39 17.04 -12.19 -7.49
C ALA A 39 17.92 -12.70 -6.33
N THR A 40 18.35 -13.97 -6.36
CA THR A 40 19.32 -14.49 -5.37
C THR A 40 20.68 -13.82 -5.54
N LEU A 41 21.11 -13.52 -6.78
CA LEU A 41 22.31 -12.70 -7.01
C LEU A 41 22.16 -11.24 -6.52
N ARG A 42 20.94 -10.67 -6.47
CA ARG A 42 20.71 -9.34 -5.88
C ARG A 42 20.82 -9.40 -4.36
N ASP A 43 20.13 -10.33 -3.72
CA ASP A 43 20.16 -10.47 -2.25
C ASP A 43 21.53 -10.95 -1.76
N VAL A 44 22.24 -11.78 -2.54
CA VAL A 44 23.64 -12.18 -2.33
C VAL A 44 24.61 -11.04 -2.60
N ALA A 45 24.38 -10.17 -3.60
CA ALA A 45 25.19 -8.97 -3.81
C ALA A 45 24.97 -7.93 -2.70
N TYR A 46 23.74 -7.82 -2.16
CA TYR A 46 23.45 -6.99 -0.99
C TYR A 46 24.09 -7.57 0.28
N THR A 47 24.05 -8.89 0.50
CA THR A 47 24.72 -9.52 1.64
C THR A 47 26.24 -9.56 1.50
N SER A 48 26.80 -9.64 0.30
CA SER A 48 28.23 -9.48 0.04
C SER A 48 28.68 -8.04 0.32
N TRP A 49 27.92 -7.05 -0.16
CA TRP A 49 28.17 -5.64 0.15
C TRP A 49 27.97 -5.32 1.65
N LEU A 50 27.03 -6.00 2.32
CA LEU A 50 26.83 -5.89 3.78
C LEU A 50 27.98 -6.54 4.55
N LYS A 51 28.47 -7.72 4.13
CA LYS A 51 29.63 -8.40 4.75
C LYS A 51 30.92 -7.60 4.59
N ASP A 52 31.11 -6.96 3.43
CA ASP A 52 32.30 -6.16 3.15
C ASP A 52 32.32 -4.81 3.92
N ASN A 53 31.16 -4.34 4.41
CA ASN A 53 31.04 -3.10 5.19
C ASN A 53 30.77 -3.33 6.69
N THR A 54 30.58 -4.56 7.15
CA THR A 54 30.57 -4.93 8.57
C THR A 54 31.94 -5.45 9.01
N ASN A 55 32.97 -4.61 8.93
CA ASN A 55 34.16 -4.83 9.75
C ASN A 55 33.87 -4.29 11.15
N ASP A 56 33.31 -5.14 12.03
CA ASP A 56 33.80 -5.28 13.40
C ASP A 56 33.10 -6.44 14.14
N HIS A 57 33.95 -7.36 14.60
CA HIS A 57 33.78 -8.33 15.71
C HIS A 57 32.60 -9.32 15.69
N GLY A 58 32.62 -10.25 14.73
CA GLY A 58 31.81 -11.48 14.75
C GLY A 58 32.23 -12.53 15.79
N ASP A 59 33.40 -12.40 16.43
CA ASP A 59 33.95 -13.41 17.33
C ASP A 59 33.69 -13.16 18.83
N GLU A 60 33.08 -12.04 19.23
CA GLU A 60 32.73 -11.76 20.65
C GLU A 60 31.29 -12.12 21.05
N LEU A 61 30.47 -12.63 20.12
CA LEU A 61 29.06 -12.95 20.36
C LEU A 61 28.80 -14.34 20.97
N GLY A 62 29.85 -15.12 21.22
CA GLY A 62 29.76 -16.42 21.91
C GLY A 62 29.71 -16.34 23.44
N GLU A 63 30.27 -15.29 24.05
CA GLU A 63 30.51 -15.28 25.51
C GLU A 63 29.48 -14.48 26.34
N LYS A 64 28.57 -13.72 25.70
CA LYS A 64 27.55 -12.93 26.43
C LYS A 64 26.18 -13.60 26.57
N LYS A 65 25.99 -14.82 26.05
CA LYS A 65 24.75 -15.60 26.24
C LYS A 65 24.52 -16.08 27.68
N GLN A 66 25.55 -16.11 28.53
CA GLN A 66 25.44 -16.69 29.89
C GLN A 66 24.95 -15.72 30.98
N SER A 67 24.80 -14.41 30.72
CA SER A 67 24.45 -13.46 31.79
C SER A 67 22.96 -13.23 32.01
N TYR A 68 22.05 -13.80 31.19
CA TYR A 68 20.60 -13.57 31.34
C TYR A 68 19.79 -14.77 31.87
N CYS A 69 20.39 -15.96 31.95
CA CYS A 69 19.74 -17.13 32.55
C CYS A 69 19.75 -17.13 34.09
N SER A 70 20.39 -16.16 34.74
CA SER A 70 20.48 -16.07 36.21
C SER A 70 19.41 -15.17 36.87
N ALA A 71 18.53 -14.53 36.09
CA ALA A 71 17.41 -13.73 36.62
C ALA A 71 16.09 -14.52 36.81
N LEU A 72 16.05 -15.80 36.44
CA LEU A 72 14.90 -16.70 36.66
C LEU A 72 15.44 -18.03 37.24
N GLY A 73 14.93 -18.43 38.41
CA GLY A 73 15.54 -19.42 39.31
C GLY A 73 15.94 -20.80 38.75
N SER A 74 17.11 -21.25 39.23
CA SER A 74 17.83 -22.55 39.23
C SER A 74 17.04 -23.88 39.26
N PRO A 75 17.66 -25.09 39.07
CA PRO A 75 19.08 -25.43 39.30
C PRO A 75 19.85 -26.20 38.21
N HIS A 76 21.17 -26.12 38.38
CA HIS A 76 22.31 -26.77 37.71
C HIS A 76 22.14 -28.25 37.33
N LEU A 77 22.81 -28.66 36.22
CA LEU A 77 23.73 -29.81 36.18
C LEU A 77 24.68 -29.73 34.96
N SER A 78 25.81 -30.41 35.11
CA SER A 78 27.15 -30.16 34.55
C SER A 78 27.39 -30.47 33.07
N ALA A 79 28.28 -29.69 32.45
CA ALA A 79 28.94 -29.97 31.19
C ALA A 79 29.96 -31.12 31.30
N ALA A 80 29.95 -32.04 30.33
CA ALA A 80 31.02 -32.99 30.08
C ALA A 80 31.41 -32.95 28.59
N ASN A 81 32.64 -32.51 28.38
CA ASN A 81 33.59 -32.75 27.28
C ASN A 81 33.07 -33.37 25.96
N ALA A 82 33.21 -32.62 24.87
CA ALA A 82 33.33 -33.19 23.53
C ALA A 82 34.64 -32.71 22.88
N GLU A 83 35.57 -33.64 22.69
CA GLU A 83 36.77 -33.48 21.86
C GLU A 83 36.37 -33.31 20.37
N PRO A 84 37.16 -32.58 19.56
CA PRO A 84 36.90 -32.46 18.13
C PRO A 84 37.33 -33.72 17.38
N LEU A 85 36.37 -34.50 16.90
CA LEU A 85 36.63 -35.62 15.99
C LEU A 85 37.07 -35.12 14.61
N ARG A 86 38.22 -35.65 14.20
CA ARG A 86 38.92 -35.48 12.92
C ARG A 86 38.01 -35.71 11.71
N ARG A 87 38.14 -34.84 10.71
CA ARG A 87 37.65 -35.05 9.33
C ARG A 87 38.47 -36.17 8.67
N GLU A 88 37.86 -37.31 8.43
CA GLU A 88 38.32 -38.24 7.40
C GLU A 88 37.75 -37.81 6.06
N THR A 89 38.66 -37.65 5.10
CA THR A 89 38.40 -37.35 3.69
C THR A 89 38.04 -38.67 3.00
N VAL A 90 36.77 -38.88 2.70
CA VAL A 90 36.33 -39.96 1.82
C VAL A 90 36.31 -39.43 0.40
N THR A 91 37.24 -39.91 -0.42
CA THR A 91 37.24 -39.79 -1.89
C THR A 91 36.04 -40.57 -2.45
N LEU A 92 35.12 -39.86 -3.10
CA LEU A 92 34.06 -40.45 -3.91
C LEU A 92 34.63 -40.78 -5.30
N GLU A 93 34.67 -42.06 -5.64
CA GLU A 93 34.89 -42.52 -7.01
C GLU A 93 33.64 -42.23 -7.86
N GLU A 94 33.85 -41.54 -8.98
CA GLU A 94 32.84 -41.28 -10.00
C GLU A 94 32.57 -42.55 -10.82
N GLU A 95 31.50 -43.29 -10.51
CA GLU A 95 30.94 -44.26 -11.46
C GLU A 95 30.06 -43.54 -12.49
N LYS A 96 30.65 -43.24 -13.64
CA LYS A 96 29.94 -42.88 -14.87
C LYS A 96 29.17 -44.09 -15.41
N ILE A 97 27.88 -44.17 -15.11
CA ILE A 97 26.95 -45.02 -15.88
C ILE A 97 26.38 -44.19 -17.04
N ASN A 98 27.06 -44.29 -18.19
CA ASN A 98 26.55 -43.81 -19.48
C ASN A 98 25.59 -44.86 -20.07
N THR A 99 24.29 -44.69 -19.83
CA THR A 99 23.23 -45.28 -20.65
C THR A 99 22.49 -44.15 -21.37
N PRO A 100 22.37 -44.15 -22.71
CA PRO A 100 21.64 -43.11 -23.43
C PRO A 100 20.16 -43.17 -23.05
N LEU A 101 19.61 -42.09 -22.47
CA LEU A 101 18.18 -41.95 -22.24
C LEU A 101 17.44 -42.12 -23.57
N LYS A 102 16.61 -43.16 -23.69
CA LYS A 102 15.61 -43.24 -24.75
C LYS A 102 14.52 -42.22 -24.43
N VAL A 103 14.63 -41.02 -25.00
CA VAL A 103 13.55 -40.01 -24.99
C VAL A 103 12.34 -40.63 -25.69
N LEU A 104 11.21 -40.72 -25.01
CA LEU A 104 9.96 -41.22 -25.58
C LEU A 104 9.40 -40.22 -26.60
N ASP A 105 8.82 -40.68 -27.71
CA ASP A 105 8.15 -39.79 -28.69
C ASP A 105 7.07 -38.92 -28.03
N ALA A 106 6.42 -39.47 -26.99
CA ALA A 106 5.46 -38.75 -26.14
C ALA A 106 6.10 -37.54 -25.43
N GLU A 107 7.34 -37.62 -24.95
CA GLU A 107 8.02 -36.49 -24.29
C GLU A 107 8.30 -35.36 -25.30
N ILE A 108 8.73 -35.70 -26.52
CA ILE A 108 9.01 -34.74 -27.59
C ILE A 108 7.74 -33.97 -27.97
N GLU A 109 6.62 -34.67 -28.11
CA GLU A 109 5.34 -34.05 -28.45
C GLU A 109 4.83 -33.12 -27.34
N ILE A 110 4.92 -33.53 -26.07
CA ILE A 110 4.51 -32.70 -24.93
C ILE A 110 5.40 -31.45 -24.81
N VAL A 111 6.73 -31.57 -25.00
CA VAL A 111 7.63 -30.41 -25.04
C VAL A 111 7.28 -29.46 -26.17
N LYS A 112 6.95 -29.99 -27.35
CA LYS A 112 6.53 -29.18 -28.50
C LYS A 112 5.24 -28.41 -28.19
N LEU A 113 4.22 -29.08 -27.64
CA LEU A 113 2.95 -28.43 -27.25
C LEU A 113 3.17 -27.36 -26.17
N PHE A 114 4.06 -27.61 -25.21
CA PHE A 114 4.45 -26.62 -24.19
C PHE A 114 5.12 -25.39 -24.81
N GLN A 115 6.10 -25.58 -25.71
CA GLN A 115 6.79 -24.49 -26.39
C GLN A 115 5.88 -23.66 -27.30
N MET A 116 4.88 -24.30 -27.91
CA MET A 116 3.86 -23.63 -28.72
C MET A 116 2.78 -22.91 -27.87
N GLY A 117 2.81 -23.05 -26.54
CA GLY A 117 1.82 -22.46 -25.64
C GLY A 117 0.44 -23.13 -25.69
N GLU A 118 0.34 -24.36 -26.22
CA GLU A 118 -0.91 -25.09 -26.40
C GLU A 118 -1.27 -25.96 -25.18
N PHE A 119 -1.28 -25.37 -23.98
CA PHE A 119 -1.42 -26.07 -22.70
C PHE A 119 -2.69 -26.93 -22.56
N ALA A 120 -3.81 -26.53 -23.18
CA ALA A 120 -5.05 -27.30 -23.13
C ALA A 120 -4.97 -28.60 -23.96
N LYS A 121 -4.31 -28.55 -25.12
CA LYS A 121 -4.02 -29.73 -25.93
C LYS A 121 -3.00 -30.63 -25.24
N MET A 122 -1.96 -30.02 -24.67
CA MET A 122 -0.95 -30.73 -23.86
C MET A 122 -1.59 -31.55 -22.73
N TYR A 123 -2.53 -30.97 -21.98
CA TYR A 123 -3.28 -31.70 -20.95
C TYR A 123 -4.07 -32.89 -21.52
N SER A 124 -4.74 -32.68 -22.67
CA SER A 124 -5.56 -33.71 -23.32
C SER A 124 -4.70 -34.90 -23.79
N GLU A 125 -3.55 -34.62 -24.39
CA GLU A 125 -2.60 -35.66 -24.81
C GLU A 125 -1.97 -36.40 -23.63
N LEU A 126 -1.59 -35.69 -22.56
CA LEU A 126 -1.09 -36.33 -21.33
C LEU A 126 -2.14 -37.25 -20.68
N ALA A 127 -3.41 -36.86 -20.69
CA ALA A 127 -4.50 -37.71 -20.21
C ALA A 127 -4.67 -38.96 -21.10
N ALA A 128 -4.55 -38.82 -22.41
CA ALA A 128 -4.61 -39.94 -23.35
C ALA A 128 -3.41 -40.89 -23.22
N TYR A 129 -2.21 -40.36 -23.00
CA TYR A 129 -1.00 -41.16 -22.73
C TYR A 129 -1.13 -41.95 -21.44
N LYS A 130 -1.62 -41.30 -20.38
CA LYS A 130 -1.88 -41.97 -19.11
C LYS A 130 -2.92 -43.09 -19.22
N ALA A 131 -4.00 -42.86 -19.98
CA ALA A 131 -5.00 -43.90 -20.25
C ALA A 131 -4.41 -45.11 -21.01
N LYS A 132 -3.34 -44.90 -21.79
CA LYS A 132 -2.59 -45.95 -22.50
C LYS A 132 -1.43 -46.55 -21.66
N GLY A 133 -1.27 -46.14 -20.40
CA GLY A 133 -0.20 -46.60 -19.51
C GLY A 133 1.18 -45.99 -19.81
N ILE A 134 1.25 -44.93 -20.61
CA ILE A 134 2.48 -44.19 -20.93
C ILE A 134 2.55 -43.00 -19.98
N SER A 135 3.55 -42.96 -19.09
CA SER A 135 3.79 -41.86 -18.16
C SER A 135 4.99 -41.02 -18.58
N VAL A 136 4.89 -39.72 -18.31
CA VAL A 136 5.95 -38.73 -18.61
C VAL A 136 6.73 -38.45 -17.33
N PRO A 137 8.07 -38.34 -17.37
CA PRO A 137 8.90 -38.16 -16.17
C PRO A 137 8.51 -36.93 -15.34
N ALA A 138 8.59 -37.07 -14.01
CA ALA A 138 8.29 -35.99 -13.06
C ALA A 138 9.24 -34.79 -13.23
N GLU A 139 10.49 -35.04 -13.63
CA GLU A 139 11.50 -34.01 -13.90
C GLU A 139 11.04 -33.09 -15.04
N LEU A 140 10.45 -33.63 -16.10
CA LEU A 140 9.98 -32.86 -17.24
C LEU A 140 8.82 -31.93 -16.84
N LEU A 141 7.84 -32.46 -16.09
CA LEU A 141 6.71 -31.68 -15.58
C LEU A 141 7.17 -30.56 -14.64
N THR A 142 8.17 -30.85 -13.80
CA THR A 142 8.76 -29.88 -12.88
C THR A 142 9.54 -28.80 -13.63
N GLU A 143 10.29 -29.15 -14.68
CA GLU A 143 10.98 -28.18 -15.54
C GLU A 143 9.98 -27.25 -16.24
N MET A 144 8.86 -27.78 -16.74
CA MET A 144 7.78 -26.99 -17.33
C MET A 144 7.18 -26.00 -16.32
N ALA A 145 6.91 -26.45 -15.09
CA ALA A 145 6.44 -25.57 -14.02
C ALA A 145 7.47 -24.46 -13.70
N SER A 146 8.75 -24.80 -13.61
CA SER A 146 9.84 -23.85 -13.38
C SER A 146 9.96 -22.79 -14.50
N LYS A 147 9.82 -23.20 -15.77
CA LYS A 147 9.80 -22.26 -16.91
C LYS A 147 8.62 -21.29 -16.84
N VAL A 148 7.44 -21.76 -16.43
CA VAL A 148 6.27 -20.88 -16.23
C VAL A 148 6.47 -19.96 -15.03
N HIS A 149 7.06 -20.44 -13.94
CA HIS A 149 7.41 -19.62 -12.78
C HIS A 149 8.36 -18.48 -13.20
N GLN A 150 9.40 -18.75 -13.98
CA GLN A 150 10.31 -17.71 -14.48
C GLN A 150 9.64 -16.69 -15.41
N ALA A 151 8.51 -17.06 -16.04
CA ALA A 151 7.72 -16.15 -16.86
C ALA A 151 6.77 -15.25 -16.05
N ILE A 152 6.58 -15.50 -14.74
CA ILE A 152 5.77 -14.63 -13.88
C ILE A 152 6.50 -13.28 -13.72
N PRO A 153 5.85 -12.17 -14.09
CA PRO A 153 6.47 -10.86 -13.95
C PRO A 153 6.61 -10.47 -12.47
N VAL A 154 7.78 -9.93 -12.11
CA VAL A 154 8.05 -9.39 -10.78
C VAL A 154 7.16 -8.18 -10.52
N ASP A 155 6.55 -8.12 -9.32
CA ASP A 155 5.75 -6.97 -8.92
C ASP A 155 6.61 -5.71 -8.74
N LEU A 156 6.46 -4.77 -9.68
CA LEU A 156 7.08 -3.44 -9.65
C LEU A 156 6.06 -2.33 -9.34
N SER A 157 4.86 -2.68 -8.87
CA SER A 157 3.78 -1.73 -8.59
C SER A 157 3.78 -1.21 -7.14
N ARG A 158 4.70 -1.67 -6.29
CA ARG A 158 4.74 -1.38 -4.86
C ARG A 158 6.11 -0.91 -4.39
N GLU A 159 6.13 -0.27 -3.22
CA GLU A 159 7.35 0.14 -2.52
C GLU A 159 8.21 -1.07 -2.16
N GLU A 160 9.54 -0.95 -2.24
CA GLU A 160 10.49 -2.03 -1.95
C GLU A 160 10.23 -2.69 -0.58
N LEU A 161 9.95 -1.90 0.46
CA LEU A 161 9.67 -2.41 1.81
C LEU A 161 8.48 -3.40 1.86
N HIS A 162 7.56 -3.29 0.91
CA HIS A 162 6.34 -4.10 0.80
C HIS A 162 6.39 -5.15 -0.32
N ARG A 163 7.51 -5.26 -1.04
CA ARG A 163 7.74 -6.38 -1.97
C ARG A 163 8.04 -7.64 -1.16
N SER A 164 7.58 -8.79 -1.62
CA SER A 164 7.98 -10.09 -1.07
C SER A 164 8.84 -10.79 -2.11
N ASN A 165 9.67 -11.73 -1.65
CA ASN A 165 10.37 -12.66 -2.54
C ASN A 165 9.42 -13.71 -3.13
N ILE A 166 8.17 -13.74 -2.66
CA ILE A 166 7.08 -14.58 -3.12
C ILE A 166 6.06 -13.72 -3.86
N GLU A 167 5.63 -14.21 -5.01
CA GLU A 167 4.61 -13.60 -5.85
C GLU A 167 3.22 -13.67 -5.22
N TYR A 168 2.33 -12.79 -5.70
CA TYR A 168 0.92 -12.85 -5.32
C TYR A 168 0.25 -14.07 -5.93
N PRO A 169 -0.71 -14.69 -5.22
CA PRO A 169 -1.47 -15.76 -5.82
C PRO A 169 -2.32 -15.19 -6.96
N LEU A 170 -2.52 -15.99 -8.00
CA LEU A 170 -3.12 -15.52 -9.25
C LEU A 170 -4.55 -15.01 -9.04
N PHE A 171 -5.34 -15.71 -8.24
CA PHE A 171 -6.72 -15.31 -7.92
C PHE A 171 -6.80 -13.91 -7.29
N TYR A 172 -5.81 -13.55 -6.45
CA TYR A 172 -5.73 -12.23 -5.84
C TYR A 172 -5.27 -11.18 -6.85
N ALA A 173 -4.27 -11.51 -7.69
CA ALA A 173 -3.76 -10.62 -8.72
C ALA A 173 -4.81 -10.30 -9.80
N GLN A 174 -5.68 -11.25 -10.16
CA GLN A 174 -6.80 -11.06 -11.10
C GLN A 174 -7.88 -10.11 -10.54
N ALA A 175 -8.03 -10.05 -9.22
CA ALA A 175 -8.94 -9.11 -8.57
C ALA A 175 -8.41 -7.67 -8.65
N ASP A 176 -7.11 -7.45 -8.53
CA ASP A 176 -6.47 -6.13 -8.57
C ASP A 176 -6.18 -5.65 -10.00
N ILE A 177 -6.82 -4.55 -10.41
CA ILE A 177 -6.63 -3.95 -11.75
C ILE A 177 -5.17 -3.56 -12.05
N ARG A 178 -4.33 -3.32 -11.02
CA ARG A 178 -2.90 -3.03 -11.21
C ARG A 178 -2.10 -4.25 -11.68
N LEU A 179 -2.52 -5.43 -11.24
CA LEU A 179 -1.84 -6.71 -11.51
C LEU A 179 -2.58 -7.54 -12.56
N PHE A 180 -3.73 -7.06 -13.03
CA PHE A 180 -4.60 -7.80 -13.93
C PHE A 180 -3.92 -8.19 -15.25
N SER A 181 -3.23 -7.24 -15.91
CA SER A 181 -2.58 -7.50 -17.21
C SER A 181 -1.50 -8.56 -17.12
N SER A 182 -0.67 -8.52 -16.06
CA SER A 182 0.35 -9.53 -15.80
C SER A 182 -0.28 -10.89 -15.49
N ALA A 183 -1.26 -10.93 -14.59
CA ALA A 183 -1.96 -12.14 -14.20
C ALA A 183 -2.65 -12.84 -15.38
N LYS A 184 -3.33 -12.08 -16.24
CA LYS A 184 -4.04 -12.59 -17.42
C LYS A 184 -3.12 -13.39 -18.34
N SER A 185 -1.90 -12.89 -18.58
CA SER A 185 -0.96 -13.49 -19.54
C SER A 185 -0.48 -14.91 -19.17
N VAL A 186 -0.49 -15.26 -17.88
CA VAL A 186 0.02 -16.56 -17.39
C VAL A 186 -1.11 -17.46 -16.86
N SER A 187 -2.32 -16.92 -16.69
CA SER A 187 -3.43 -17.60 -16.04
C SER A 187 -3.81 -18.96 -16.64
N SER A 188 -4.00 -19.03 -17.96
CA SER A 188 -4.36 -20.27 -18.66
C SER A 188 -3.28 -21.34 -18.55
N HIS A 189 -2.00 -20.94 -18.49
CA HIS A 189 -0.87 -21.86 -18.38
C HIS A 189 -0.87 -22.53 -17.01
N LEU A 190 -1.06 -21.74 -15.94
CA LEU A 190 -1.10 -22.23 -14.56
C LEU A 190 -2.27 -23.18 -14.31
N TYR A 191 -3.49 -22.85 -14.76
CA TYR A 191 -4.65 -23.72 -14.58
C TYR A 191 -4.49 -25.08 -15.28
N ASN A 192 -3.94 -25.08 -16.50
CA ASN A 192 -3.74 -26.34 -17.23
C ASN A 192 -2.59 -27.16 -16.65
N LEU A 193 -1.50 -26.53 -16.22
CA LEU A 193 -0.41 -27.22 -15.51
C LEU A 193 -0.89 -27.82 -14.18
N GLN A 194 -1.70 -27.11 -13.41
CA GLN A 194 -2.27 -27.65 -12.18
C GLN A 194 -3.07 -28.93 -12.44
N LYS A 195 -3.89 -28.97 -13.51
CA LYS A 195 -4.62 -30.18 -13.91
C LYS A 195 -3.69 -31.33 -14.31
N VAL A 196 -2.57 -31.03 -14.97
CA VAL A 196 -1.53 -32.02 -15.28
C VAL A 196 -0.91 -32.59 -14.01
N PHE A 197 -0.56 -31.75 -13.04
CA PHE A 197 0.01 -32.23 -11.77
C PHE A 197 -1.00 -33.07 -10.97
N ALA A 198 -2.27 -32.66 -10.95
CA ALA A 198 -3.34 -33.45 -10.34
C ALA A 198 -3.51 -34.83 -11.02
N LEU A 199 -3.32 -34.90 -12.34
CA LEU A 199 -3.37 -36.16 -13.08
C LEU A 199 -2.27 -37.12 -12.60
N TYR A 200 -1.05 -36.64 -12.34
CA TYR A 200 0.13 -37.44 -11.95
C TYR A 200 0.35 -37.56 -10.43
N GLU A 201 -0.57 -37.02 -9.62
CA GLU A 201 -0.43 -36.96 -8.16
C GLU A 201 -0.12 -38.33 -7.53
N ALA A 202 -0.82 -39.40 -7.94
CA ALA A 202 -0.67 -40.73 -7.35
C ALA A 202 0.70 -41.38 -7.60
N GLU A 203 1.45 -40.94 -8.61
CA GLU A 203 2.71 -41.55 -9.04
C GLU A 203 3.94 -40.79 -8.51
N TYR A 204 3.85 -39.46 -8.40
CA TYR A 204 5.02 -38.61 -8.21
C TYR A 204 5.02 -37.81 -6.91
N LEU A 205 4.07 -38.05 -6.00
CA LEU A 205 3.98 -37.35 -4.71
C LEU A 205 5.23 -37.52 -3.82
N ASP A 206 5.98 -38.59 -4.03
CA ASP A 206 7.21 -38.89 -3.28
C ASP A 206 8.42 -38.07 -3.78
N SER A 207 8.33 -37.46 -4.96
CA SER A 207 9.35 -36.56 -5.48
C SER A 207 9.22 -35.17 -4.82
N PRO A 208 10.25 -34.67 -4.12
CA PRO A 208 10.18 -33.39 -3.42
C PRO A 208 9.96 -32.22 -4.38
N ASN A 209 10.64 -32.23 -5.53
CA ASN A 209 10.52 -31.15 -6.53
C ASN A 209 9.12 -31.10 -7.16
N PHE A 210 8.52 -32.27 -7.40
CA PHE A 210 7.15 -32.37 -7.90
C PHE A 210 6.15 -31.85 -6.86
N LEU A 211 6.31 -32.26 -5.59
CA LEU A 211 5.48 -31.81 -4.48
C LEU A 211 5.54 -30.28 -4.29
N GLU A 212 6.73 -29.70 -4.27
CA GLU A 212 6.93 -28.25 -4.13
C GLU A 212 6.28 -27.48 -5.30
N SER A 213 6.48 -27.94 -6.53
CA SER A 213 5.87 -27.35 -7.72
C SER A 213 4.33 -27.49 -7.72
N TYR A 214 3.81 -28.60 -7.21
CA TYR A 214 2.38 -28.81 -7.11
C TYR A 214 1.73 -27.89 -6.08
N ILE A 215 2.37 -27.71 -4.93
CA ILE A 215 1.93 -26.75 -3.89
C ILE A 215 1.90 -25.34 -4.46
N TRP A 216 2.95 -24.94 -5.19
CA TRP A 216 3.03 -23.64 -5.88
C TRP A 216 1.89 -23.44 -6.89
N LEU A 217 1.58 -24.44 -7.72
CA LEU A 217 0.45 -24.39 -8.65
C LEU A 217 -0.89 -24.24 -7.90
N CYS A 218 -1.10 -25.00 -6.83
CA CYS A 218 -2.31 -24.93 -6.01
C CYS A 218 -2.48 -23.58 -5.30
N TYR A 219 -1.38 -22.95 -4.88
CA TYR A 219 -1.36 -21.60 -4.31
C TYR A 219 -1.92 -20.57 -5.31
N HIS A 220 -1.53 -20.66 -6.58
CA HIS A 220 -2.05 -19.77 -7.61
C HIS A 220 -3.52 -20.04 -7.96
N THR A 221 -3.94 -21.31 -8.04
CA THR A 221 -5.31 -21.67 -8.44
C THR A 221 -6.33 -21.63 -7.31
N ASN A 222 -5.92 -21.31 -6.08
CA ASN A 222 -6.74 -21.24 -4.87
C ASN A 222 -7.30 -22.59 -4.37
N GLU A 223 -6.54 -23.69 -4.52
CA GLU A 223 -6.96 -25.03 -4.11
C GLU A 223 -6.57 -25.35 -2.66
N LEU A 224 -7.20 -24.66 -1.69
CA LEU A 224 -6.82 -24.74 -0.27
C LEU A 224 -6.89 -26.15 0.33
N HIS A 225 -7.91 -26.94 -0.02
CA HIS A 225 -8.05 -28.31 0.48
C HIS A 225 -6.89 -29.21 0.01
N THR A 226 -6.48 -29.04 -1.24
CA THR A 226 -5.32 -29.76 -1.80
C THR A 226 -4.03 -29.31 -1.12
N ILE A 227 -3.84 -28.00 -0.88
CA ILE A 227 -2.69 -27.49 -0.12
C ILE A 227 -2.62 -28.10 1.27
N GLN A 228 -3.73 -28.20 2.01
CA GLN A 228 -3.76 -28.84 3.33
C GLN A 228 -3.29 -30.30 3.26
N ARG A 229 -3.80 -31.07 2.29
CA ARG A 229 -3.38 -32.47 2.07
C ARG A 229 -1.89 -32.58 1.75
N LEU A 230 -1.41 -31.78 0.79
CA LEU A 230 0.00 -31.79 0.35
C LEU A 230 0.94 -31.33 1.46
N PHE A 231 0.51 -30.38 2.30
CA PHE A 231 1.29 -29.89 3.42
C PHE A 231 1.59 -30.98 4.45
N HIS A 232 0.62 -31.85 4.77
CA HIS A 232 0.86 -32.98 5.67
C HIS A 232 1.96 -33.91 5.18
N ARG A 233 2.06 -34.12 3.86
CA ARG A 233 3.17 -34.88 3.27
C ARG A 233 4.48 -34.11 3.34
N TYR A 234 4.45 -32.83 2.98
CA TYR A 234 5.64 -31.97 2.95
C TYR A 234 6.33 -31.85 4.32
N LEU A 235 5.58 -31.84 5.42
CA LEU A 235 6.13 -31.81 6.78
C LEU A 235 7.04 -33.01 7.11
N GLN A 236 6.92 -34.12 6.39
CA GLN A 236 7.75 -35.31 6.56
C GLN A 236 9.16 -35.13 5.98
N ASN A 237 9.39 -34.11 5.15
CA ASN A 237 10.70 -33.83 4.55
C ASN A 237 11.75 -33.45 5.61
N LYS A 238 13.01 -33.80 5.37
CA LYS A 238 14.12 -33.53 6.31
C LYS A 238 14.39 -32.03 6.48
N THR A 239 14.29 -31.28 5.38
CA THR A 239 14.52 -29.84 5.31
C THR A 239 13.28 -29.16 4.75
N TYR A 240 13.11 -27.88 5.09
CA TYR A 240 12.02 -27.07 4.57
C TYR A 240 12.56 -25.98 3.66
N ASN A 241 11.99 -25.88 2.47
CA ASN A 241 12.10 -24.74 1.59
C ASN A 241 11.19 -23.60 2.08
N SER A 242 11.80 -22.45 2.37
CA SER A 242 11.12 -21.24 2.85
C SER A 242 10.06 -20.71 1.88
N ALA A 243 10.30 -20.80 0.57
CA ALA A 243 9.33 -20.37 -0.44
C ALA A 243 8.08 -21.25 -0.44
N THR A 244 8.24 -22.57 -0.37
CA THR A 244 7.12 -23.51 -0.29
C THR A 244 6.31 -23.32 0.98
N LEU A 245 6.96 -23.12 2.13
CA LEU A 245 6.27 -22.78 3.38
C LEU A 245 5.49 -21.47 3.25
N SER A 246 6.07 -20.44 2.62
CA SER A 246 5.38 -19.19 2.33
C SER A 246 4.18 -19.39 1.42
N HIS A 247 4.25 -20.20 0.35
CA HIS A 247 3.08 -20.49 -0.50
C HIS A 247 1.93 -21.10 0.30
N ILE A 248 2.23 -22.06 1.19
CA ILE A 248 1.23 -22.73 2.02
C ILE A 248 0.59 -21.74 3.00
N THR A 249 1.39 -21.02 3.77
CA THR A 249 0.88 -20.08 4.79
C THR A 249 0.18 -18.89 4.13
N ASN A 250 0.75 -18.32 3.07
CA ASN A 250 0.17 -17.18 2.35
C ASN A 250 -1.14 -17.53 1.63
N ALA A 251 -1.35 -18.79 1.23
CA ALA A 251 -2.63 -19.23 0.66
C ALA A 251 -3.79 -18.91 1.62
N PHE A 252 -3.65 -19.22 2.91
CA PHE A 252 -4.66 -18.92 3.92
C PHE A 252 -4.78 -17.43 4.22
N ILE A 253 -3.64 -16.71 4.24
CA ILE A 253 -3.62 -15.26 4.48
C ILE A 253 -4.43 -14.52 3.41
N TYR A 254 -4.17 -14.80 2.12
CA TYR A 254 -4.87 -14.14 1.01
C TYR A 254 -6.35 -14.55 0.88
N ASN A 255 -6.77 -15.64 1.54
CA ASN A 255 -8.18 -16.00 1.73
C ASN A 255 -8.78 -15.46 3.03
N TYR A 256 -8.08 -14.57 3.73
CA TYR A 256 -8.53 -13.91 4.96
C TYR A 256 -8.68 -14.85 6.18
N ASP A 257 -7.98 -15.99 6.19
CA ASP A 257 -7.89 -16.91 7.34
C ASP A 257 -6.60 -16.68 8.13
N VAL A 258 -6.41 -15.45 8.63
CA VAL A 258 -5.13 -15.01 9.24
C VAL A 258 -4.85 -15.70 10.57
N GLU A 259 -5.85 -15.90 11.42
CA GLU A 259 -5.65 -16.62 12.71
C GLU A 259 -5.22 -18.08 12.50
N PHE A 260 -5.78 -18.74 11.48
CA PHE A 260 -5.36 -20.07 11.11
C PHE A 260 -3.92 -20.07 10.59
N ALA A 261 -3.59 -19.14 9.68
CA ALA A 261 -2.23 -18.99 9.16
C ALA A 261 -1.20 -18.70 10.27
N LYS A 262 -1.55 -17.87 11.26
CA LYS A 262 -0.73 -17.63 12.46
C LYS A 262 -0.49 -18.93 13.24
N SER A 263 -1.56 -19.67 13.53
CA SER A 263 -1.47 -20.93 14.28
C SER A 263 -0.62 -21.97 13.55
N LEU A 264 -0.76 -22.02 12.22
CA LEU A 264 0.05 -22.83 11.32
C LEU A 264 1.53 -22.43 11.37
N PHE A 265 1.82 -21.12 11.28
CA PHE A 265 3.16 -20.57 11.36
C PHE A 265 3.85 -20.93 12.68
N MET A 266 3.14 -20.78 13.82
CA MET A 266 3.67 -21.17 15.13
C MET A 266 3.93 -22.68 15.22
N SER A 267 3.05 -23.49 14.64
CA SER A 267 3.20 -24.95 14.63
C SER A 267 4.43 -25.38 13.83
N ILE A 268 4.73 -24.70 12.71
CA ILE A 268 5.92 -24.95 11.89
C ILE A 268 7.20 -24.61 12.68
N ILE A 269 7.23 -23.49 13.40
CA ILE A 269 8.35 -23.15 14.30
C ILE A 269 8.52 -24.24 15.37
N GLY A 270 7.41 -24.72 15.95
CA GLY A 270 7.40 -25.78 16.96
C GLY A 270 7.96 -27.13 16.50
N MET A 271 8.13 -27.34 15.18
CA MET A 271 8.79 -28.55 14.63
C MET A 271 10.31 -28.57 14.85
N GLN A 272 10.91 -27.48 15.34
CA GLN A 272 12.34 -27.37 15.69
C GLN A 272 13.31 -27.66 14.52
N LYS A 273 12.86 -27.52 13.28
CA LYS A 273 13.72 -27.59 12.09
C LYS A 273 14.25 -26.19 11.75
N PRO A 274 15.45 -26.05 11.14
CA PRO A 274 15.97 -24.76 10.72
C PRO A 274 15.01 -24.03 9.77
N LEU A 275 14.77 -22.73 10.02
CA LEU A 275 13.90 -21.86 9.22
C LEU A 275 14.64 -20.58 8.83
N ASP A 276 14.59 -20.24 7.54
CA ASP A 276 15.22 -19.03 7.02
C ASP A 276 14.33 -17.80 7.23
N GLU A 277 14.98 -16.64 7.37
CA GLU A 277 14.31 -15.35 7.56
C GLU A 277 13.30 -15.02 6.46
N SER A 278 13.56 -15.45 5.23
CA SER A 278 12.71 -15.19 4.07
C SER A 278 11.27 -15.70 4.24
N TYR A 279 11.06 -16.74 5.05
CA TYR A 279 9.74 -17.24 5.42
C TYR A 279 8.99 -16.23 6.31
N LEU A 280 9.66 -15.69 7.34
CA LEU A 280 9.11 -14.63 8.19
C LEU A 280 8.81 -13.38 7.37
N SER A 281 9.76 -12.90 6.58
CA SER A 281 9.64 -11.67 5.79
C SER A 281 8.44 -11.74 4.84
N SER A 282 8.31 -12.84 4.08
CA SER A 282 7.23 -13.03 3.13
C SER A 282 5.86 -13.14 3.80
N THR A 283 5.79 -13.78 4.97
CA THR A 283 4.55 -13.89 5.76
C THR A 283 4.13 -12.53 6.32
N LEU A 284 5.07 -11.74 6.85
CA LEU A 284 4.82 -10.38 7.37
C LEU A 284 4.35 -9.42 6.26
N VAL A 285 4.94 -9.52 5.06
CA VAL A 285 4.47 -8.75 3.91
C VAL A 285 3.02 -9.14 3.59
N ALA A 286 2.70 -10.44 3.50
CA ALA A 286 1.34 -10.90 3.23
C ALA A 286 0.33 -10.43 4.29
N PHE A 287 0.68 -10.49 5.58
CA PHE A 287 -0.10 -9.92 6.68
C PHE A 287 -0.38 -8.43 6.48
N SER A 288 0.63 -7.65 6.10
CA SER A 288 0.48 -6.23 5.79
C SER A 288 -0.50 -6.00 4.63
N GLN A 289 -0.46 -6.84 3.59
CA GLN A 289 -1.31 -6.69 2.41
C GLN A 289 -2.79 -6.95 2.66
N VAL A 290 -3.11 -7.92 3.50
CA VAL A 290 -4.51 -8.21 3.87
C VAL A 290 -5.00 -7.35 5.04
N LYS A 291 -4.16 -6.45 5.57
CA LYS A 291 -4.41 -5.66 6.78
C LYS A 291 -4.75 -6.54 7.98
N ALA A 292 -3.91 -7.56 8.20
CA ALA A 292 -3.95 -8.39 9.41
C ALA A 292 -3.87 -7.51 10.67
N SER A 293 -4.40 -8.01 11.77
CA SER A 293 -4.26 -7.37 13.08
C SER A 293 -2.78 -7.19 13.42
N TYR A 294 -2.45 -6.02 13.98
CA TYR A 294 -1.10 -5.73 14.46
C TYR A 294 -0.64 -6.75 15.51
N ASP A 295 -1.55 -7.20 16.37
CA ASP A 295 -1.24 -8.19 17.40
C ASP A 295 -0.75 -9.51 16.78
N ASN A 296 -1.37 -9.97 15.70
CA ASN A 296 -0.94 -11.16 14.97
C ASN A 296 0.44 -11.00 14.34
N THR A 297 0.75 -9.80 13.84
CA THR A 297 2.04 -9.46 13.25
C THR A 297 3.15 -9.53 14.30
N ILE A 298 2.90 -8.97 15.48
CA ILE A 298 3.88 -8.96 16.58
C ILE A 298 4.01 -10.33 17.23
N ASP A 299 2.93 -11.11 17.34
CA ASP A 299 2.98 -12.44 17.91
C ASP A 299 3.91 -13.36 17.10
N ILE A 300 3.76 -13.41 15.78
CA ILE A 300 4.65 -14.24 14.93
C ILE A 300 6.12 -13.80 15.04
N PHE A 301 6.36 -12.48 15.13
CA PHE A 301 7.70 -11.94 15.31
C PHE A 301 8.31 -12.29 16.66
N ARG A 302 7.53 -12.20 17.75
CA ARG A 302 7.97 -12.59 19.09
C ARG A 302 8.34 -14.06 19.16
N GLN A 303 7.49 -14.93 18.62
CA GLN A 303 7.76 -16.37 18.59
C GLN A 303 9.03 -16.68 17.79
N TRP A 304 9.19 -16.04 16.63
CA TRP A 304 10.40 -16.17 15.81
C TRP A 304 11.66 -15.78 16.59
N SER A 305 11.61 -14.63 17.28
CA SER A 305 12.77 -14.07 18.00
C SER A 305 13.22 -14.90 19.21
N ILE A 306 12.33 -15.70 19.80
CA ILE A 306 12.64 -16.54 20.97
C ILE A 306 13.14 -17.93 20.54
N SER A 307 12.85 -18.36 19.32
CA SER A 307 13.09 -19.73 18.88
C SER A 307 14.50 -19.92 18.32
N GLU A 308 15.24 -20.91 18.82
CA GLU A 308 16.65 -21.13 18.47
C GLU A 308 16.86 -21.64 17.03
N ASN A 309 15.82 -22.24 16.43
CA ASN A 309 15.84 -22.78 15.08
C ASN A 309 15.56 -21.74 13.97
N CYS A 310 15.41 -20.47 14.34
CA CYS A 310 15.03 -19.39 13.43
C CYS A 310 16.23 -18.45 13.16
N GLU A 311 16.43 -18.07 11.89
CA GLU A 311 17.47 -17.09 11.51
C GLU A 311 17.16 -15.68 12.07
N SER A 312 18.19 -14.87 12.30
CA SER A 312 18.00 -13.46 12.70
C SER A 312 17.23 -12.67 11.64
N PRO A 313 16.19 -11.89 12.02
CA PRO A 313 15.44 -11.04 11.10
C PRO A 313 16.31 -10.03 10.36
N TYR A 314 16.06 -9.79 9.07
CA TYR A 314 16.83 -8.85 8.27
C TYR A 314 16.42 -7.39 8.53
N PRO A 315 17.30 -6.40 8.26
CA PRO A 315 17.00 -4.98 8.50
C PRO A 315 15.72 -4.49 7.81
N ARG A 316 15.43 -5.01 6.61
CA ARG A 316 14.19 -4.71 5.87
C ARG A 316 12.94 -5.18 6.61
N THR A 317 12.99 -6.37 7.19
CA THR A 317 11.89 -6.95 7.97
C THR A 317 11.67 -6.17 9.26
N ILE A 318 12.76 -5.80 9.95
CA ILE A 318 12.68 -4.90 11.12
C ILE A 318 12.13 -3.53 10.74
N ALA A 319 12.53 -2.95 9.60
CA ALA A 319 11.99 -1.69 9.12
C ALA A 319 10.48 -1.79 8.80
N LEU A 320 10.01 -2.91 8.24
CA LEU A 320 8.58 -3.16 8.00
C LEU A 320 7.83 -3.23 9.34
N LEU A 321 8.35 -3.96 10.32
CA LEU A 321 7.77 -4.06 11.67
C LEU A 321 7.73 -2.70 12.36
N LEU A 322 8.81 -1.92 12.32
CA LEU A 322 8.84 -0.54 12.81
C LEU A 322 7.76 0.32 12.14
N LYS A 323 7.57 0.20 10.81
CA LYS A 323 6.52 0.92 10.09
C LYS A 323 5.13 0.50 10.58
N GLN A 324 4.88 -0.79 10.82
CA GLN A 324 3.61 -1.27 11.37
C GLN A 324 3.40 -0.82 12.82
N SER A 325 4.42 -0.89 13.68
CA SER A 325 4.37 -0.43 15.07
C SER A 325 4.06 1.05 15.16
N ASN A 326 4.62 1.88 14.27
CA ASN A 326 4.29 3.31 14.23
C ASN A 326 2.87 3.60 13.72
N LEU A 327 2.29 2.70 12.93
CA LEU A 327 0.93 2.86 12.41
C LEU A 327 -0.17 2.39 13.38
N TYR A 328 0.12 1.37 14.21
CA TYR A 328 -0.90 0.65 14.99
C TYR A 328 -0.50 0.36 16.45
N GLY A 329 0.78 0.43 16.77
CA GLY A 329 1.32 0.14 18.10
C GLY A 329 1.09 1.26 19.10
N SER A 330 1.21 0.92 20.38
CA SER A 330 1.30 1.85 21.50
C SER A 330 2.71 2.44 21.61
N ALA A 331 2.86 3.54 22.35
CA ALA A 331 4.17 4.17 22.59
C ALA A 331 5.21 3.18 23.15
N ASN A 332 4.79 2.29 24.04
CA ASN A 332 5.67 1.27 24.64
C ASN A 332 6.11 0.23 23.59
N GLU A 333 5.19 -0.23 22.74
CA GLU A 333 5.52 -1.17 21.67
C GLU A 333 6.44 -0.55 20.61
N ILE A 334 6.28 0.74 20.33
CA ILE A 334 7.16 1.50 19.44
C ILE A 334 8.56 1.65 20.05
N ALA A 335 8.65 1.96 21.35
CA ALA A 335 9.93 2.06 22.05
C ALA A 335 10.67 0.71 22.03
N ALA A 336 9.98 -0.37 22.41
CA ALA A 336 10.55 -1.72 22.37
C ALA A 336 11.04 -2.12 20.97
N MET A 337 10.27 -1.78 19.93
CA MET A 337 10.69 -2.11 18.56
C MET A 337 11.91 -1.29 18.11
N ASN A 338 12.08 -0.04 18.60
CA ASN A 338 13.30 0.73 18.36
C ASN A 338 14.51 0.15 19.10
N GLU A 339 14.34 -0.24 20.36
CA GLU A 339 15.40 -0.90 21.15
C GLU A 339 15.88 -2.18 20.48
N ILE A 340 14.96 -3.01 19.96
CA ILE A 340 15.31 -4.21 19.21
C ILE A 340 16.12 -3.87 17.94
N ALA A 341 15.71 -2.83 17.19
CA ALA A 341 16.44 -2.42 16.00
C ALA A 341 17.88 -1.95 16.34
N ASP A 342 18.05 -1.27 17.48
CA ASP A 342 19.36 -0.82 17.95
C ASP A 342 20.21 -1.98 18.49
N HIS A 343 19.61 -2.92 19.23
CA HIS A 343 20.29 -4.13 19.72
C HIS A 343 20.77 -5.06 18.60
N LEU A 344 20.04 -5.15 17.49
CA LEU A 344 20.46 -5.89 16.30
C LEU A 344 21.51 -5.14 15.46
N GLY A 345 21.92 -3.92 15.86
CA GLY A 345 22.90 -3.12 15.14
C GLY A 345 22.36 -2.47 13.85
N TYR A 346 21.05 -2.32 13.70
CA TYR A 346 20.41 -1.81 12.48
C TYR A 346 20.14 -0.31 12.49
N SER A 347 20.59 0.43 13.51
CA SER A 347 20.39 1.88 13.63
C SER A 347 20.98 2.68 12.45
N SER A 348 22.07 2.19 11.87
CA SER A 348 22.74 2.79 10.71
C SER A 348 22.13 2.34 9.36
N ASN A 349 21.24 1.34 9.37
CA ASN A 349 20.68 0.81 8.14
C ASN A 349 19.69 1.79 7.50
N PHE A 350 19.85 2.01 6.19
CA PHE A 350 19.05 3.01 5.48
C PHE A 350 17.54 2.74 5.52
N PHE A 351 17.07 1.48 5.52
CA PHE A 351 15.63 1.20 5.63
C PHE A 351 15.06 1.62 6.99
N VAL A 352 15.81 1.35 8.07
CA VAL A 352 15.42 1.75 9.44
C VAL A 352 15.42 3.26 9.57
N GLN A 353 16.46 3.93 9.06
CA GLN A 353 16.56 5.40 9.08
C GLN A 353 15.44 6.06 8.27
N ILE A 354 15.13 5.55 7.07
CA ILE A 354 13.99 6.00 6.26
C ILE A 354 12.70 5.96 7.08
N VAL A 355 12.39 4.82 7.71
CA VAL A 355 11.15 4.66 8.49
C VAL A 355 11.14 5.61 9.70
N ARG A 356 12.27 5.79 10.39
CA ARG A 356 12.40 6.73 11.51
C ARG A 356 12.14 8.18 11.08
N ILE A 357 12.78 8.65 10.00
CA ILE A 357 12.58 10.01 9.48
C ILE A 357 11.13 10.21 9.03
N GLN A 358 10.60 9.30 8.20
CA GLN A 358 9.22 9.40 7.71
C GLN A 358 8.21 9.47 8.87
N THR A 359 8.41 8.63 9.88
CA THR A 359 7.55 8.59 11.07
C THR A 359 7.67 9.86 11.90
N ALA A 360 8.88 10.37 12.12
CA ALA A 360 9.11 11.61 12.87
C ALA A 360 8.38 12.79 12.21
N ILE A 361 8.43 12.87 10.87
CA ILE A 361 7.70 13.89 10.11
C ILE A 361 6.18 13.67 10.21
N ILE A 362 5.70 12.43 10.11
CA ILE A 362 4.26 12.11 10.19
C ILE A 362 3.69 12.51 11.56
N ASN A 363 4.42 12.23 12.64
CA ASN A 363 3.95 12.42 14.01
C ASN A 363 4.16 13.84 14.55
N ARG A 364 4.80 14.74 13.78
CA ARG A 364 5.05 16.14 14.18
C ARG A 364 3.78 16.93 14.46
N ASP A 365 2.72 16.68 13.69
CA ASP A 365 1.42 17.34 13.84
C ASP A 365 0.26 16.43 13.38
N ASN A 366 -0.98 16.90 13.52
CA ASN A 366 -2.18 16.18 13.05
C ASN A 366 -2.61 16.53 11.61
N ASN A 367 -1.83 17.36 10.91
CA ASN A 367 -2.14 17.74 9.52
C ASN A 367 -1.93 16.54 8.60
N LYS A 368 -2.66 16.48 7.50
CA LYS A 368 -2.45 15.47 6.45
C LYS A 368 -1.20 15.80 5.64
N ILE A 369 -1.06 17.07 5.23
CA ILE A 369 0.12 17.55 4.52
C ILE A 369 1.10 18.10 5.55
N LYS A 370 2.31 17.54 5.53
CA LYS A 370 3.42 17.81 6.44
C LYS A 370 4.35 18.85 5.84
N THR A 371 4.75 19.80 6.67
CA THR A 371 5.83 20.73 6.36
C THR A 371 7.15 19.99 6.52
N ILE A 372 7.98 19.99 5.46
CA ILE A 372 9.32 19.41 5.46
C ILE A 372 10.30 20.55 5.77
N THR A 373 11.09 20.41 6.84
CA THR A 373 12.05 21.46 7.26
C THR A 373 13.39 21.28 6.55
N PRO A 374 14.27 22.29 6.57
CA PRO A 374 15.64 22.15 6.05
C PRO A 374 16.41 20.99 6.71
N GLU A 375 16.24 20.79 8.02
CA GLU A 375 16.88 19.71 8.76
C GLU A 375 16.38 18.33 8.29
N ASP A 376 15.08 18.21 7.98
CA ASP A 376 14.54 16.98 7.38
C ASP A 376 15.23 16.69 6.03
N ILE A 377 15.47 17.71 5.22
CA ILE A 377 16.14 17.58 3.91
C ILE A 377 17.60 17.18 4.10
N GLU A 378 18.30 17.76 5.07
CA GLU A 378 19.68 17.39 5.42
C GLU A 378 19.77 15.92 5.81
N SER A 379 18.91 15.44 6.72
CA SER A 379 18.88 14.02 7.11
C SER A 379 18.54 13.10 5.93
N ILE A 380 17.64 13.50 5.03
CA ILE A 380 17.33 12.72 3.82
C ILE A 380 18.57 12.61 2.91
N LEU A 381 19.31 13.71 2.73
CA LEU A 381 20.52 13.74 1.90
C LEU A 381 21.68 12.99 2.53
N GLU A 382 21.81 12.98 3.86
CA GLU A 382 22.81 12.18 4.59
C GLU A 382 22.67 10.69 4.28
N ILE A 383 21.44 10.15 4.34
CA ILE A 383 21.17 8.76 3.95
C ILE A 383 21.61 8.51 2.52
N ARG A 384 21.19 9.38 1.59
CA ARG A 384 21.55 9.24 0.17
C ARG A 384 23.07 9.21 -0.04
N ASN A 385 23.81 10.12 0.60
CA ASN A 385 25.25 10.21 0.47
C ASN A 385 25.94 8.94 0.98
N GLY A 386 25.41 8.31 2.02
CA GLY A 386 25.87 7.02 2.53
C GLY A 386 25.63 5.83 1.57
N LEU A 387 24.73 5.98 0.58
CA LEU A 387 24.42 4.94 -0.41
C LEU A 387 25.19 5.09 -1.73
N TYR A 388 26.16 6.02 -1.78
CA TYR A 388 26.94 6.30 -2.98
C TYR A 388 27.65 5.02 -3.48
N GLY A 389 27.34 4.62 -4.72
CA GLY A 389 27.91 3.44 -5.36
C GLY A 389 26.95 2.24 -5.52
N SER A 390 25.84 2.18 -4.77
CA SER A 390 24.82 1.12 -4.92
C SER A 390 23.57 1.64 -5.62
N GLN A 391 23.52 1.46 -6.94
CA GLN A 391 22.34 1.82 -7.76
C GLN A 391 21.04 1.15 -7.28
N PRO A 392 21.04 -0.15 -6.90
CA PRO A 392 19.85 -0.79 -6.35
C PRO A 392 19.37 -0.19 -5.02
N ALA A 393 20.28 0.15 -4.10
CA ALA A 393 19.92 0.77 -2.82
C ALA A 393 19.39 2.20 -3.01
N LEU A 394 20.05 2.99 -3.86
CA LEU A 394 19.59 4.34 -4.24
C LEU A 394 18.19 4.30 -4.84
N LYS A 395 17.92 3.31 -5.70
CA LYS A 395 16.58 3.11 -6.26
C LYS A 395 15.53 2.88 -5.16
N ALA A 396 15.79 1.97 -4.21
CA ALA A 396 14.86 1.69 -3.11
C ALA A 396 14.64 2.93 -2.21
N PHE A 397 15.71 3.66 -1.91
CA PHE A 397 15.67 4.93 -1.17
C PHE A 397 14.77 5.95 -1.87
N TYR A 398 14.98 6.19 -3.17
CA TYR A 398 14.20 7.17 -3.93
C TYR A 398 12.73 6.76 -4.06
N GLU A 399 12.44 5.49 -4.32
CA GLU A 399 11.06 4.98 -4.40
C GLU A 399 10.32 5.19 -3.08
N SER A 400 10.97 4.92 -1.93
CA SER A 400 10.35 5.10 -0.61
C SER A 400 10.06 6.58 -0.30
N PHE A 401 11.05 7.46 -0.46
CA PHE A 401 10.83 8.89 -0.19
C PHE A 401 9.89 9.55 -1.20
N LEU A 402 9.91 9.14 -2.47
CA LEU A 402 8.96 9.64 -3.46
C LEU A 402 7.54 9.27 -3.08
N HIS A 403 7.28 8.02 -2.68
CA HIS A 403 5.97 7.59 -2.23
C HIS A 403 5.49 8.35 -0.99
N PHE A 404 6.39 8.51 -0.02
CA PHE A 404 6.14 9.29 1.20
C PHE A 404 5.77 10.74 0.88
N LEU A 405 6.61 11.45 0.12
CA LEU A 405 6.41 12.86 -0.22
C LEU A 405 5.19 13.07 -1.12
N CYS A 406 4.90 12.15 -2.04
CA CYS A 406 3.66 12.17 -2.82
C CYS A 406 2.41 12.03 -1.94
N THR A 407 2.52 11.40 -0.77
CA THR A 407 1.38 11.20 0.13
C THR A 407 1.22 12.36 1.12
N TYR A 408 2.34 12.87 1.63
CA TYR A 408 2.38 13.76 2.79
C TYR A 408 2.96 15.14 2.52
N SER A 409 3.44 15.47 1.32
CA SER A 409 4.12 16.75 1.06
C SER A 409 3.57 17.50 -0.17
N SER A 410 4.15 18.68 -0.44
CA SER A 410 3.87 19.49 -1.62
C SER A 410 4.63 18.98 -2.85
N MET A 411 4.17 19.39 -4.03
CA MET A 411 4.82 19.03 -5.28
C MET A 411 6.24 19.60 -5.41
N ASP A 412 6.56 20.70 -4.70
CA ASP A 412 7.89 21.32 -4.76
C ASP A 412 8.96 20.39 -4.18
N VAL A 413 8.66 19.74 -3.05
CA VAL A 413 9.58 18.77 -2.42
C VAL A 413 9.66 17.49 -3.26
N VAL A 414 8.55 17.07 -3.88
CA VAL A 414 8.54 15.95 -4.83
C VAL A 414 9.46 16.26 -6.02
N GLN A 415 9.40 17.47 -6.58
CA GLN A 415 10.28 17.89 -7.67
C GLN A 415 11.75 17.94 -7.25
N PHE A 416 12.04 18.33 -6.00
CA PHE A 416 13.40 18.29 -5.46
C PHE A 416 13.96 16.86 -5.48
N ILE A 417 13.23 15.88 -4.93
CA ILE A 417 13.68 14.48 -4.95
C ILE A 417 13.81 13.94 -6.37
N LEU A 418 12.91 14.30 -7.29
CA LEU A 418 13.02 13.91 -8.70
C LEU A 418 14.28 14.50 -9.37
N LYS A 419 14.71 15.71 -8.99
CA LYS A 419 15.96 16.29 -9.48
C LYS A 419 17.17 15.53 -8.94
N GLU A 420 17.19 15.17 -7.66
CA GLU A 420 18.29 14.39 -7.06
C GLU A 420 18.37 12.98 -7.67
N MET A 421 17.22 12.32 -7.86
CA MET A 421 17.12 11.02 -8.53
C MET A 421 17.71 11.05 -9.95
N ASN A 422 17.45 12.13 -10.70
CA ASN A 422 18.03 12.33 -12.04
C ASN A 422 19.55 12.60 -11.98
N LYS A 423 20.06 13.32 -10.98
CA LYS A 423 21.51 13.54 -10.80
C LYS A 423 22.24 12.21 -10.58
N ASP A 424 21.62 11.29 -9.83
CA ASP A 424 22.16 9.95 -9.59
C ASP A 424 21.91 8.95 -10.73
N ARG A 425 21.31 9.43 -11.84
CA ARG A 425 20.98 8.66 -13.05
C ARG A 425 20.03 7.48 -12.79
N ILE A 426 19.17 7.58 -11.77
CA ILE A 426 18.15 6.57 -11.49
C ILE A 426 16.91 6.88 -12.34
N HIS A 427 16.51 5.93 -13.18
CA HIS A 427 15.31 6.07 -14.01
C HIS A 427 14.02 5.85 -13.20
N LEU A 428 12.97 6.59 -13.56
CA LEU A 428 11.64 6.41 -12.97
C LEU A 428 11.07 5.04 -13.31
N THR A 429 10.66 4.31 -12.27
CA THR A 429 9.95 3.06 -12.41
C THR A 429 8.45 3.26 -12.53
N ARG A 430 7.74 2.20 -12.91
CA ARG A 430 6.28 2.15 -12.89
C ARG A 430 5.71 2.59 -11.52
N PHE A 431 6.26 2.08 -10.42
CA PHE A 431 5.86 2.49 -9.07
C PHE A 431 5.98 4.00 -8.82
N ALA A 432 7.07 4.62 -9.30
CA ALA A 432 7.29 6.05 -9.19
C ALA A 432 6.23 6.85 -9.99
N TYR A 433 5.94 6.43 -11.22
CA TYR A 433 4.89 7.04 -12.04
C TYR A 433 3.50 6.91 -11.39
N ASP A 434 3.17 5.73 -10.85
CA ASP A 434 1.90 5.46 -10.18
C ASP A 434 1.74 6.30 -8.91
N SER A 435 2.83 6.50 -8.15
CA SER A 435 2.85 7.36 -6.96
C SER A 435 2.56 8.83 -7.30
N ILE A 436 3.17 9.36 -8.36
CA ILE A 436 2.93 10.73 -8.84
C ILE A 436 1.51 10.89 -9.38
N ALA A 437 1.02 9.92 -10.15
CA ALA A 437 -0.36 9.93 -10.65
C ALA A 437 -1.36 9.96 -9.48
N THR A 438 -1.14 9.11 -8.48
CA THR A 438 -1.97 9.06 -7.26
C THR A 438 -1.92 10.36 -6.47
N HIS A 439 -0.76 11.04 -6.41
CA HIS A 439 -0.64 12.37 -5.81
C HIS A 439 -1.59 13.36 -6.46
N TYR A 440 -1.58 13.48 -7.80
CA TYR A 440 -2.47 14.41 -8.52
C TYR A 440 -3.96 14.06 -8.36
N ILE A 441 -4.31 12.77 -8.32
CA ILE A 441 -5.69 12.32 -8.05
C ILE A 441 -6.11 12.71 -6.63
N SER A 442 -5.23 12.55 -5.65
CA SER A 442 -5.51 12.85 -4.24
C SER A 442 -5.64 14.35 -3.97
N THR A 443 -4.87 15.18 -4.69
CA THR A 443 -4.88 16.64 -4.62
C THR A 443 -5.89 17.28 -5.58
N ARG A 444 -6.61 16.48 -6.37
CA ARG A 444 -7.65 16.90 -7.33
C ARG A 444 -7.12 17.84 -8.42
N LYS A 445 -5.91 17.58 -8.93
CA LYS A 445 -5.27 18.37 -10.00
C LYS A 445 -5.23 17.59 -11.32
N PHE A 446 -6.40 17.38 -11.93
CA PHE A 446 -6.54 16.57 -13.14
C PHE A 446 -5.76 17.10 -14.35
N ILE A 447 -5.71 18.42 -14.59
CA ILE A 447 -4.93 18.98 -15.71
C ILE A 447 -3.44 18.61 -15.58
N SER A 448 -2.89 18.67 -14.37
CA SER A 448 -1.50 18.27 -14.10
C SER A 448 -1.30 16.78 -14.31
N LEU A 449 -2.24 15.94 -13.86
CA LEU A 449 -2.25 14.50 -14.13
C LEU A 449 -2.23 14.22 -15.64
N PHE A 450 -3.15 14.82 -16.39
CA PHE A 450 -3.28 14.62 -17.83
C PHE A 450 -1.99 15.01 -18.57
N LYS A 451 -1.43 16.20 -18.28
CA LYS A 451 -0.17 16.66 -18.86
C LYS A 451 0.99 15.71 -18.53
N PHE A 452 1.05 15.22 -17.29
CA PHE A 452 2.05 14.25 -16.86
C PHE A 452 1.93 12.93 -17.63
N MET A 453 0.72 12.37 -17.75
CA MET A 453 0.47 11.12 -18.46
C MET A 453 0.78 11.24 -19.96
N LYS A 454 0.33 12.33 -20.61
CA LYS A 454 0.60 12.60 -22.03
C LYS A 454 2.09 12.82 -22.32
N LYS A 455 2.82 13.52 -21.44
CA LYS A 455 4.24 13.84 -21.65
C LYS A 455 5.16 12.68 -21.37
N PHE A 456 4.89 11.92 -20.30
CA PHE A 456 5.80 10.89 -19.79
C PHE A 456 5.26 9.48 -20.05
N LEU A 457 4.14 9.11 -19.44
CA LEU A 457 3.67 7.71 -19.42
C LEU A 457 3.37 7.17 -20.82
N LEU A 458 2.68 7.93 -21.67
CA LEU A 458 2.34 7.52 -23.04
C LEU A 458 3.57 7.10 -23.86
N LYS A 459 4.71 7.76 -23.63
CA LYS A 459 5.95 7.52 -24.38
C LYS A 459 6.79 6.39 -23.79
N THR A 460 6.76 6.22 -22.47
CA THR A 460 7.67 5.32 -21.75
C THR A 460 7.06 3.96 -21.38
N ILE A 461 5.75 3.87 -21.15
CA ILE A 461 5.09 2.66 -20.62
C ILE A 461 4.02 2.17 -21.60
N LYS A 462 3.80 0.85 -21.66
CA LYS A 462 2.66 0.26 -22.38
C LYS A 462 1.35 0.63 -21.68
N PHE A 463 0.27 0.79 -22.43
CA PHE A 463 -1.03 1.05 -21.85
C PHE A 463 -1.48 -0.15 -20.99
N GLU A 464 -2.00 0.14 -19.80
CA GLU A 464 -2.59 -0.82 -18.89
C GLU A 464 -3.93 -0.30 -18.36
N PRO A 465 -4.92 -1.16 -18.07
CA PRO A 465 -6.26 -0.73 -17.65
C PRO A 465 -6.27 0.20 -16.43
N ILE A 466 -5.32 0.06 -15.51
CA ILE A 466 -5.20 0.95 -14.35
C ILE A 466 -5.09 2.44 -14.75
N TYR A 467 -4.45 2.76 -15.88
CA TYR A 467 -4.29 4.15 -16.31
C TYR A 467 -5.61 4.78 -16.77
N GLY A 468 -6.51 3.99 -17.36
CA GLY A 468 -7.88 4.42 -17.63
C GLY A 468 -8.63 4.74 -16.34
N LYS A 469 -8.45 3.92 -15.29
CA LYS A 469 -9.01 4.18 -13.96
C LYS A 469 -8.43 5.45 -13.33
N TYR A 470 -7.12 5.70 -13.43
CA TYR A 470 -6.51 6.92 -12.92
C TYR A 470 -7.06 8.19 -13.57
N ILE A 471 -7.26 8.16 -14.90
CA ILE A 471 -7.91 9.25 -15.62
C ILE A 471 -9.35 9.45 -15.12
N PHE A 472 -10.11 8.37 -15.00
CA PHE A 472 -11.49 8.43 -14.50
C PHE A 472 -11.55 8.98 -13.07
N ASP A 473 -10.81 8.41 -12.13
CA ASP A 473 -10.78 8.84 -10.73
C ASP A 473 -10.29 10.29 -10.60
N GLY A 474 -9.29 10.68 -11.37
CA GLY A 474 -8.77 12.04 -11.42
C GLY A 474 -9.81 13.04 -11.91
N PHE A 475 -10.49 12.72 -13.03
CA PHE A 475 -11.50 13.59 -13.62
C PHE A 475 -12.70 13.77 -12.70
N ILE A 476 -13.30 12.68 -12.20
CA ILE A 476 -14.49 12.73 -11.34
C ILE A 476 -14.21 13.49 -10.04
N ARG A 477 -13.01 13.38 -9.48
CA ARG A 477 -12.63 14.11 -8.25
C ARG A 477 -12.41 15.61 -8.47
N SER A 478 -11.92 16.00 -9.65
CA SER A 478 -11.69 17.42 -10.00
C SER A 478 -12.95 18.11 -10.51
N TYR A 479 -13.72 17.43 -11.38
CA TYR A 479 -14.87 17.96 -12.10
C TYR A 479 -16.13 17.11 -11.87
N PRO A 480 -16.59 16.92 -10.63
CA PRO A 480 -17.68 15.99 -10.33
C PRO A 480 -18.98 16.32 -11.05
N TYR A 481 -19.23 17.59 -11.38
CA TYR A 481 -20.44 18.03 -12.10
C TYR A 481 -20.47 17.64 -13.59
N PHE A 482 -19.31 17.36 -14.21
CA PHE A 482 -19.21 16.79 -15.56
C PHE A 482 -19.09 15.25 -15.53
N GLY A 483 -19.27 14.64 -14.36
CA GLY A 483 -18.98 13.22 -14.17
C GLY A 483 -19.80 12.29 -15.04
N GLU A 484 -21.12 12.52 -15.13
CA GLU A 484 -22.04 11.72 -15.95
C GLU A 484 -21.63 11.71 -17.42
N THR A 485 -21.48 12.89 -18.02
CA THR A 485 -20.98 13.07 -19.40
C THR A 485 -19.64 12.37 -19.64
N PHE A 486 -18.71 12.48 -18.68
CA PHE A 486 -17.41 11.83 -18.79
C PHE A 486 -17.53 10.31 -18.76
N ALA A 487 -18.37 9.75 -17.88
CA ALA A 487 -18.58 8.31 -17.80
C ALA A 487 -19.28 7.74 -19.02
N GLU A 488 -20.22 8.47 -19.63
CA GLU A 488 -20.81 8.09 -20.91
C GLU A 488 -19.75 8.00 -22.00
N ARG A 489 -18.90 9.02 -22.15
CA ARG A 489 -17.79 8.99 -23.13
C ARG A 489 -16.78 7.88 -22.83
N MET A 490 -16.45 7.65 -21.55
CA MET A 490 -15.58 6.55 -21.14
C MET A 490 -16.17 5.19 -21.51
N THR A 491 -17.48 5.02 -21.35
CA THR A 491 -18.19 3.78 -21.71
C THR A 491 -18.19 3.56 -23.23
N LEU A 492 -18.41 4.62 -24.00
CA LEU A 492 -18.33 4.58 -25.47
C LEU A 492 -16.91 4.22 -25.94
N TRP A 493 -15.89 4.88 -25.41
CA TRP A 493 -14.48 4.60 -25.72
C TRP A 493 -14.11 3.14 -25.41
N LEU A 494 -14.56 2.64 -24.25
CA LEU A 494 -14.37 1.26 -23.83
C LEU A 494 -14.97 0.23 -24.79
N GLY A 495 -16.02 0.59 -25.53
CA GLY A 495 -16.68 -0.28 -26.50
C GLY A 495 -15.86 -0.62 -27.75
N GLY A 496 -14.78 0.12 -28.05
CA GLY A 496 -14.03 -0.04 -29.30
C GLY A 496 -12.52 -0.28 -29.18
N ALA A 497 -11.91 -0.03 -28.01
CA ALA A 497 -10.45 0.07 -27.91
C ALA A 497 -9.73 -1.14 -27.26
N LEU A 498 -10.41 -1.93 -26.43
CA LEU A 498 -9.78 -2.95 -25.57
C LEU A 498 -10.34 -4.36 -25.81
N SER A 499 -9.64 -5.40 -25.32
CA SER A 499 -10.19 -6.76 -25.33
C SER A 499 -11.42 -6.87 -24.40
N GLN A 500 -12.35 -7.77 -24.70
CA GLN A 500 -13.61 -7.92 -23.96
C GLN A 500 -13.43 -8.05 -22.45
N ILE A 501 -12.39 -8.78 -22.01
CA ILE A 501 -12.11 -8.99 -20.58
C ILE A 501 -11.56 -7.71 -19.91
N GLU A 502 -10.68 -6.96 -20.61
CA GLU A 502 -10.15 -5.69 -20.10
C GLU A 502 -11.24 -4.63 -20.02
N GLN A 503 -12.13 -4.59 -21.02
CA GLN A 503 -13.31 -3.75 -21.04
C GLN A 503 -14.19 -4.02 -19.82
N GLN A 504 -14.57 -5.28 -19.58
CA GLN A 504 -15.40 -5.65 -18.42
C GLN A 504 -14.76 -5.20 -17.10
N LYS A 505 -13.47 -5.48 -16.90
CA LYS A 505 -12.75 -5.10 -15.68
C LYS A 505 -12.71 -3.59 -15.47
N LEU A 506 -12.51 -2.81 -16.54
CA LEU A 506 -12.44 -1.36 -16.44
C LEU A 506 -13.83 -0.73 -16.25
N VAL A 507 -14.89 -1.28 -16.89
CA VAL A 507 -16.28 -0.88 -16.65
C VAL A 507 -16.66 -1.09 -15.19
N GLU A 508 -16.27 -2.23 -14.59
CA GLU A 508 -16.49 -2.48 -13.16
C GLU A 508 -15.76 -1.47 -12.27
N ALA A 509 -14.53 -1.11 -12.64
CA ALA A 509 -13.71 -0.17 -11.88
C ALA A 509 -14.13 1.31 -12.05
N CYS A 510 -14.78 1.66 -13.17
CA CYS A 510 -15.14 3.04 -13.54
C CYS A 510 -16.65 3.30 -13.39
N LYS A 511 -17.23 2.91 -12.24
CA LYS A 511 -18.65 3.16 -11.94
C LYS A 511 -18.85 4.51 -11.23
N LEU A 512 -19.97 5.15 -11.52
CA LEU A 512 -20.40 6.39 -10.86
C LEU A 512 -21.47 6.13 -9.80
N ARG A 513 -21.36 6.88 -8.70
CA ARG A 513 -22.39 7.01 -7.67
C ARG A 513 -22.85 8.47 -7.60
N LYS A 514 -24.16 8.68 -7.71
CA LYS A 514 -24.79 9.98 -7.46
C LYS A 514 -24.88 10.25 -5.95
N LEU A 515 -24.46 11.43 -5.53
CA LEU A 515 -24.47 11.87 -4.14
C LEU A 515 -25.50 12.98 -3.93
N ALA A 516 -26.01 13.12 -2.71
CA ALA A 516 -26.89 14.24 -2.32
C ALA A 516 -26.13 15.58 -2.16
N SER A 517 -24.82 15.60 -2.41
CA SER A 517 -23.99 16.80 -2.27
C SER A 517 -24.15 17.70 -3.49
N SER A 518 -24.42 18.99 -3.26
CA SER A 518 -24.44 19.98 -4.35
C SER A 518 -23.04 20.40 -4.81
N LEU A 519 -22.01 20.19 -3.99
CA LEU A 519 -20.62 20.49 -4.33
C LEU A 519 -19.99 19.37 -5.18
N ASN A 520 -20.25 18.13 -4.77
CA ASN A 520 -19.75 16.91 -5.43
C ASN A 520 -20.94 16.01 -5.76
N PRO A 521 -21.70 16.30 -6.83
CA PRO A 521 -22.92 15.56 -7.17
C PRO A 521 -22.63 14.11 -7.60
N TYR A 522 -21.44 13.84 -8.12
CA TYR A 522 -21.00 12.51 -8.50
C TYR A 522 -19.68 12.16 -7.81
N ALA A 523 -19.50 10.88 -7.54
CA ALA A 523 -18.26 10.29 -7.04
C ALA A 523 -18.05 8.91 -7.67
N THR A 524 -16.81 8.46 -7.65
CA THR A 524 -16.43 7.10 -8.04
C THR A 524 -17.06 6.10 -7.08
N GLN A 525 -17.77 5.10 -7.60
CA GLN A 525 -18.35 4.03 -6.79
C GLN A 525 -17.23 3.09 -6.32
N SER A 526 -17.06 2.97 -5.01
CA SER A 526 -16.23 1.91 -4.44
C SER A 526 -16.91 0.55 -4.67
N GLY A 527 -16.12 -0.51 -4.83
CA GLY A 527 -16.65 -1.89 -4.89
C GLY A 527 -17.54 -2.18 -3.68
N ASN A 528 -18.58 -3.00 -3.86
CA ASN A 528 -19.50 -3.32 -2.78
C ASN A 528 -18.78 -4.14 -1.71
N LEU A 529 -19.11 -3.92 -0.44
CA LEU A 529 -18.47 -4.65 0.67
C LEU A 529 -18.70 -6.15 0.55
N ASP A 530 -19.90 -6.59 0.19
CA ASP A 530 -20.28 -8.01 0.04
C ASP A 530 -19.54 -8.74 -1.10
N SER A 531 -18.95 -8.01 -2.05
CA SER A 531 -18.08 -8.59 -3.08
C SER A 531 -16.63 -8.78 -2.62
N ASN A 532 -16.26 -8.25 -1.45
CA ASN A 532 -14.94 -8.39 -0.88
C ASN A 532 -14.89 -9.64 0.01
N PRO A 533 -13.97 -10.60 -0.20
CA PRO A 533 -13.85 -11.79 0.64
C PRO A 533 -13.65 -11.50 2.15
N LYS A 534 -13.15 -10.29 2.49
CA LYS A 534 -13.09 -9.81 3.87
C LYS A 534 -14.46 -9.65 4.54
N TYR A 535 -15.50 -9.39 3.76
CA TYR A 535 -16.87 -9.06 4.18
C TYR A 535 -17.89 -9.95 3.45
N ASP A 536 -17.64 -11.26 3.45
CA ASP A 536 -18.36 -12.34 2.75
C ASP A 536 -19.84 -12.56 3.14
N SER A 537 -20.42 -11.71 3.99
CA SER A 537 -21.84 -11.74 4.34
C SER A 537 -22.65 -10.67 3.62
N GLU A 538 -23.81 -11.06 3.07
CA GLU A 538 -24.76 -10.11 2.47
C GLU A 538 -25.23 -9.02 3.44
N ALA A 539 -25.12 -9.24 4.75
CA ALA A 539 -25.48 -8.25 5.76
C ALA A 539 -24.52 -7.02 5.78
N TRP A 540 -23.39 -7.09 5.07
CA TRP A 540 -22.47 -5.96 4.86
C TRP A 540 -22.86 -5.00 3.73
N LYS A 541 -23.91 -5.32 2.96
CA LYS A 541 -24.44 -4.44 1.89
C LYS A 541 -24.63 -2.99 2.36
N ASP A 542 -24.50 -2.07 1.41
CA ASP A 542 -24.70 -0.64 1.63
C ASP A 542 -26.08 -0.38 2.24
N ILE A 543 -26.11 0.48 3.26
CA ILE A 543 -27.35 0.80 3.98
C ILE A 543 -28.17 1.78 3.14
N GLU A 544 -29.21 1.28 2.46
CA GLU A 544 -30.13 2.15 1.76
C GLU A 544 -30.91 3.06 2.72
N TYR A 545 -31.11 4.31 2.32
CA TYR A 545 -31.94 5.27 3.05
C TYR A 545 -32.99 5.86 2.12
N ASN A 546 -34.25 5.55 2.40
CA ASN A 546 -35.38 6.26 1.80
C ASN A 546 -36.45 6.51 2.88
N PRO A 547 -36.75 7.78 3.21
CA PRO A 547 -37.72 8.11 4.26
C PRO A 547 -39.13 7.64 3.92
N ASN A 548 -39.45 7.43 2.64
CA ASN A 548 -40.77 7.01 2.18
C ASN A 548 -40.97 5.48 2.24
N LYS A 549 -39.97 4.73 2.70
CA LYS A 549 -39.98 3.25 2.72
C LYS A 549 -39.71 2.73 4.14
N PRO A 550 -40.76 2.47 4.94
CA PRO A 550 -40.61 2.03 6.33
C PRO A 550 -39.81 0.73 6.51
N TYR A 551 -39.90 -0.20 5.56
CA TYR A 551 -39.16 -1.46 5.60
C TYR A 551 -37.63 -1.26 5.60
N LEU A 552 -37.12 -0.19 4.98
CA LEU A 552 -35.69 0.14 5.00
C LEU A 552 -35.20 0.54 6.39
N LYS A 553 -36.08 1.10 7.24
CA LYS A 553 -35.75 1.38 8.63
C LYS A 553 -35.54 0.09 9.43
N LEU A 554 -36.37 -0.92 9.19
CA LEU A 554 -36.23 -2.24 9.80
C LEU A 554 -34.97 -2.95 9.29
N GLN A 555 -34.73 -2.93 7.98
CA GLN A 555 -33.52 -3.49 7.37
C GLN A 555 -32.25 -2.83 7.92
N ARG A 556 -32.22 -1.50 8.01
CA ARG A 556 -31.12 -0.76 8.64
C ARG A 556 -30.88 -1.21 10.07
N ARG A 557 -31.92 -1.37 10.90
CA ARG A 557 -31.77 -1.85 12.28
C ARG A 557 -31.18 -3.26 12.33
N LYS A 558 -31.66 -4.17 11.49
CA LYS A 558 -31.13 -5.55 11.39
C LYS A 558 -29.66 -5.55 10.96
N GLN A 559 -29.31 -4.77 9.93
CA GLN A 559 -27.92 -4.63 9.48
C GLN A 559 -27.03 -4.04 10.59
N MET A 560 -27.49 -3.03 11.33
CA MET A 560 -26.69 -2.42 12.41
C MET A 560 -26.50 -3.38 13.58
N SER A 561 -27.54 -4.10 13.99
CA SER A 561 -27.44 -5.17 15.00
C SER A 561 -26.45 -6.25 14.56
N PHE A 562 -26.55 -6.75 13.32
CA PHE A 562 -25.57 -7.69 12.76
C PHE A 562 -24.14 -7.13 12.82
N ARG A 563 -23.90 -5.92 12.32
CA ARG A 563 -22.55 -5.33 12.28
C ARG A 563 -21.93 -5.22 13.68
N THR A 564 -22.72 -4.86 14.69
CA THR A 564 -22.21 -4.68 16.06
C THR A 564 -22.10 -5.99 16.85
N GLU A 565 -23.04 -6.91 16.69
CA GLU A 565 -23.12 -8.12 17.52
C GLU A 565 -22.31 -9.29 16.94
N LEU A 566 -22.25 -9.40 15.60
CA LEU A 566 -21.63 -10.53 14.91
C LEU A 566 -20.54 -10.08 13.94
N GLY A 567 -20.84 -9.16 13.02
CA GLY A 567 -19.98 -8.83 11.88
C GLY A 567 -18.59 -8.35 12.28
N LEU A 568 -18.47 -7.33 13.13
CA LEU A 568 -17.16 -6.84 13.57
C LEU A 568 -16.38 -7.91 14.34
N ARG A 569 -17.07 -8.72 15.15
CA ARG A 569 -16.46 -9.83 15.89
C ARG A 569 -15.93 -10.91 14.94
N GLU A 570 -16.64 -11.19 13.87
CA GLU A 570 -16.23 -12.16 12.85
C GLU A 570 -14.96 -11.71 12.11
N ILE A 571 -14.89 -10.44 11.72
CA ILE A 571 -13.68 -9.86 11.08
C ILE A 571 -12.48 -9.96 12.02
N MET A 572 -12.68 -9.63 13.29
CA MET A 572 -11.62 -9.75 14.31
C MET A 572 -11.24 -11.22 14.54
N ARG A 573 -12.19 -12.16 14.53
CA ARG A 573 -11.94 -13.61 14.63
C ARG A 573 -11.15 -14.15 13.43
N LYS A 574 -11.33 -13.56 12.24
CA LYS A 574 -10.51 -13.85 11.07
C LYS A 574 -9.07 -13.30 11.20
N GLY A 575 -8.79 -12.46 12.21
CA GLY A 575 -7.47 -11.90 12.50
C GLY A 575 -7.16 -10.63 11.69
N ILE A 576 -8.19 -9.91 11.22
CA ILE A 576 -8.07 -8.77 10.30
C ILE A 576 -8.63 -7.50 10.95
N SER A 577 -8.03 -6.35 10.66
CA SER A 577 -8.55 -5.07 11.14
C SER A 577 -9.72 -4.57 10.29
N PRO A 578 -10.86 -4.15 10.89
CA PRO A 578 -11.96 -3.56 10.14
C PRO A 578 -11.55 -2.21 9.51
N ASP A 579 -12.05 -1.92 8.31
CA ASP A 579 -11.78 -0.64 7.65
C ASP A 579 -12.47 0.53 8.38
N TYR A 580 -11.76 1.66 8.49
CA TYR A 580 -12.25 2.86 9.18
C TYR A 580 -13.61 3.34 8.65
N SER A 581 -13.84 3.31 7.33
CA SER A 581 -15.10 3.72 6.73
C SER A 581 -16.29 2.90 7.23
N VAL A 582 -16.09 1.60 7.43
CA VAL A 582 -17.12 0.69 7.96
C VAL A 582 -17.44 1.04 9.41
N ILE A 583 -16.42 1.36 10.23
CA ILE A 583 -16.60 1.80 11.62
C ILE A 583 -17.31 3.16 11.68
N GLU A 584 -16.89 4.13 10.86
CA GLU A 584 -17.50 5.46 10.79
C GLU A 584 -18.98 5.36 10.38
N ASP A 585 -19.29 4.60 9.34
CA ASP A 585 -20.67 4.42 8.85
C ASP A 585 -21.53 3.67 9.87
N THR A 586 -20.98 2.68 10.56
CA THR A 586 -21.68 1.97 11.63
C THR A 586 -21.98 2.93 12.78
N LEU A 587 -20.98 3.68 13.27
CA LEU A 587 -21.15 4.64 14.37
C LEU A 587 -22.24 5.68 14.08
N ARG A 588 -22.26 6.23 12.86
CA ARG A 588 -23.24 7.26 12.44
C ARG A 588 -24.70 6.79 12.48
N ASN A 589 -24.93 5.49 12.45
CA ASN A 589 -26.27 4.90 12.41
C ASN A 589 -26.69 4.24 13.74
N LEU A 590 -25.82 4.27 14.76
CA LEU A 590 -26.07 3.67 16.08
C LEU A 590 -26.65 4.64 17.11
N GLY A 591 -27.34 4.07 18.10
CA GLY A 591 -27.81 4.79 19.28
C GLY A 591 -26.68 5.10 20.29
N PRO A 592 -26.87 6.06 21.19
CA PRO A 592 -25.79 6.58 22.06
C PRO A 592 -25.06 5.52 22.89
N ALA A 593 -25.81 4.61 23.53
CA ALA A 593 -25.22 3.55 24.36
C ALA A 593 -24.25 2.65 23.58
N ILE A 594 -24.64 2.25 22.36
CA ILE A 594 -23.81 1.36 21.51
C ILE A 594 -22.62 2.13 20.93
N ARG A 595 -22.79 3.42 20.60
CA ARG A 595 -21.66 4.26 20.13
C ARG A 595 -20.57 4.37 21.18
N LYS A 596 -20.92 4.56 22.45
CA LYS A 596 -19.94 4.58 23.55
C LYS A 596 -19.17 3.27 23.65
N GLY A 597 -19.86 2.12 23.55
CA GLY A 597 -19.21 0.80 23.51
C GLY A 597 -18.24 0.65 22.33
N LEU A 598 -18.64 1.09 21.14
CA LEU A 598 -17.78 1.06 19.95
C LEU A 598 -16.53 1.95 20.11
N LEU A 599 -16.69 3.15 20.70
CA LEU A 599 -15.56 4.05 20.98
C LEU A 599 -14.59 3.45 22.01
N GLN A 600 -15.12 2.78 23.04
CA GLN A 600 -14.30 2.07 24.04
C GLN A 600 -13.55 0.87 23.44
N ALA A 601 -14.07 0.26 22.37
CA ALA A 601 -13.42 -0.85 21.67
C ALA A 601 -12.29 -0.41 20.71
N LEU A 602 -12.22 0.88 20.31
CA LEU A 602 -11.24 1.35 19.32
C LEU A 602 -9.77 1.03 19.66
N PRO A 603 -9.30 1.12 20.92
CA PRO A 603 -7.94 0.72 21.27
C PRO A 603 -7.69 -0.78 21.01
N GLY A 604 -8.63 -1.64 21.38
CA GLY A 604 -8.55 -3.08 21.10
C GLY A 604 -8.63 -3.42 19.60
N LEU A 605 -9.26 -2.54 18.80
CA LEU A 605 -9.25 -2.64 17.34
C LEU A 605 -7.99 -2.01 16.69
N ARG A 606 -7.07 -1.44 17.48
CA ARG A 606 -5.88 -0.70 17.01
C ARG A 606 -6.23 0.46 16.05
N LEU A 607 -7.37 1.13 16.27
CA LEU A 607 -7.90 2.25 15.48
C LEU A 607 -7.83 3.61 16.21
N THR A 608 -6.92 3.75 17.18
CA THR A 608 -6.77 4.93 18.03
C THR A 608 -6.51 6.22 17.25
N LYS A 609 -5.80 6.16 16.13
CA LYS A 609 -5.55 7.31 15.23
C LYS A 609 -6.82 7.98 14.70
N TYR A 610 -7.96 7.27 14.71
CA TYR A 610 -9.25 7.78 14.25
C TYR A 610 -10.19 8.19 15.38
N SER A 611 -9.76 8.06 16.63
CA SER A 611 -10.57 8.32 17.83
C SER A 611 -11.15 9.73 17.84
N LEU A 612 -10.33 10.76 17.60
CA LEU A 612 -10.76 12.17 17.58
C LEU A 612 -11.95 12.39 16.65
N ARG A 613 -11.84 11.90 15.40
CA ARG A 613 -12.89 12.08 14.39
C ARG A 613 -14.18 11.36 14.77
N LEU A 614 -14.08 10.16 15.34
CA LEU A 614 -15.25 9.39 15.79
C LEU A 614 -15.90 10.00 17.04
N GLN A 615 -15.11 10.51 17.98
CA GLN A 615 -15.59 11.27 19.15
C GLN A 615 -16.33 12.54 18.73
N MET A 616 -15.82 13.25 17.71
CA MET A 616 -16.52 14.41 17.15
C MET A 616 -17.88 14.04 16.57
N TYR A 617 -18.00 12.90 15.86
CA TYR A 617 -19.30 12.44 15.37
C TYR A 617 -20.25 12.09 16.50
N ASP A 618 -19.78 11.31 17.48
CA ASP A 618 -20.59 10.92 18.64
C ASP A 618 -21.15 12.14 19.37
N PHE A 619 -20.27 13.10 19.70
CA PHE A 619 -20.66 14.36 20.33
C PHE A 619 -21.71 15.12 19.51
N ILE A 620 -21.53 15.24 18.19
CA ILE A 620 -22.48 15.99 17.34
C ILE A 620 -23.83 15.26 17.21
N LEU A 621 -23.82 13.92 17.19
CA LEU A 621 -25.03 13.11 17.08
C LEU A 621 -25.90 13.21 18.32
N ASP A 622 -25.32 13.51 19.50
CA ASP A 622 -26.05 13.78 20.74
C ASP A 622 -26.70 15.16 20.80
N ARG A 623 -26.55 15.98 19.75
CA ARG A 623 -27.19 17.30 19.61
C ARG A 623 -26.92 18.24 20.80
N PRO A 624 -25.65 18.49 21.15
CA PRO A 624 -25.26 19.32 22.29
C PRO A 624 -25.81 20.74 22.16
N ASP A 625 -26.01 21.40 23.30
CA ASP A 625 -26.33 22.83 23.33
C ASP A 625 -25.12 23.69 22.91
N LYS A 626 -25.32 25.02 22.87
CA LYS A 626 -24.28 25.96 22.45
C LYS A 626 -23.10 25.99 23.43
N GLN A 627 -23.33 25.95 24.73
CA GLN A 627 -22.28 26.07 25.74
C GLN A 627 -21.41 24.81 25.78
N ALA A 628 -22.03 23.64 25.78
CA ALA A 628 -21.35 22.35 25.69
C ALA A 628 -20.54 22.25 24.40
N PHE A 629 -21.09 22.72 23.26
CA PHE A 629 -20.37 22.75 21.99
C PHE A 629 -19.13 23.65 22.05
N ALA A 630 -19.27 24.88 22.56
CA ALA A 630 -18.15 25.81 22.68
C ALA A 630 -17.05 25.26 23.60
N ALA A 631 -17.41 24.67 24.74
CA ALA A 631 -16.47 24.03 25.66
C ALA A 631 -15.74 22.85 25.01
N PHE A 632 -16.46 22.03 24.24
CA PHE A 632 -15.88 20.90 23.51
C PHE A 632 -14.88 21.35 22.44
N VAL A 633 -15.23 22.37 21.65
CA VAL A 633 -14.33 22.93 20.63
C VAL A 633 -13.07 23.49 21.28
N LYS A 634 -13.20 24.28 22.34
CA LYS A 634 -12.05 24.87 23.06
C LYS A 634 -11.11 23.80 23.60
N LYS A 635 -11.64 22.68 24.09
CA LYS A 635 -10.84 21.55 24.58
C LYS A 635 -10.03 20.87 23.46
N LEU A 636 -10.61 20.74 22.27
CA LEU A 636 -9.99 19.97 21.18
C LEU A 636 -9.15 20.81 20.22
N GLU A 637 -9.33 22.13 20.20
CA GLU A 637 -8.67 23.08 19.27
C GLU A 637 -7.21 22.72 18.90
N PRO A 638 -6.27 22.49 19.85
CA PRO A 638 -4.87 22.23 19.50
C PRO A 638 -4.66 20.92 18.73
N THR A 639 -5.59 19.98 18.83
CA THR A 639 -5.51 18.67 18.17
C THR A 639 -6.18 18.62 16.80
N LEU A 640 -6.92 19.66 16.41
CA LEU A 640 -7.69 19.67 15.17
C LEU A 640 -6.76 19.88 13.96
N ASN A 641 -7.09 19.23 12.84
CA ASN A 641 -6.55 19.60 11.52
C ASN A 641 -7.52 20.52 10.76
N THR A 642 -7.15 20.97 9.56
CA THR A 642 -7.99 21.87 8.74
C THR A 642 -9.36 21.27 8.40
N SER A 643 -9.43 19.95 8.16
CA SER A 643 -10.68 19.25 7.86
C SER A 643 -11.63 19.24 9.06
N ASP A 644 -11.10 19.02 10.24
CA ASP A 644 -11.84 19.01 11.50
C ASP A 644 -12.32 20.42 11.87
N ARG A 645 -11.47 21.42 11.72
CA ARG A 645 -11.82 22.84 11.92
C ARG A 645 -12.96 23.29 11.01
N ILE A 646 -12.91 22.99 9.71
CA ILE A 646 -13.99 23.33 8.76
C ILE A 646 -15.30 22.62 9.13
N PHE A 647 -15.22 21.35 9.52
CA PHE A 647 -16.39 20.57 9.92
C PHE A 647 -17.06 21.14 11.18
N LEU A 648 -16.28 21.48 12.20
CA LEU A 648 -16.78 22.10 13.44
C LEU A 648 -17.25 23.54 13.21
N ALA A 649 -16.57 24.33 12.36
CA ALA A 649 -16.98 25.70 12.04
C ALA A 649 -18.37 25.74 11.39
N ARG A 650 -18.67 24.77 10.50
CA ARG A 650 -20.02 24.61 9.92
C ARG A 650 -21.08 24.32 10.99
N ARG A 651 -20.74 23.54 12.02
CA ARG A 651 -21.66 23.23 13.13
C ARG A 651 -21.82 24.42 14.07
N ALA A 652 -20.75 25.14 14.38
CA ALA A 652 -20.75 26.37 15.16
C ALA A 652 -21.71 27.40 14.56
N LEU A 653 -21.61 27.63 13.24
CA LEU A 653 -22.50 28.53 12.50
C LEU A 653 -23.98 28.13 12.63
N ASN A 654 -24.28 26.83 12.50
CA ASN A 654 -25.65 26.33 12.64
C ASN A 654 -26.19 26.39 14.08
N LYS A 655 -25.31 26.48 15.08
CA LYS A 655 -25.64 26.65 16.50
C LYS A 655 -25.57 28.11 16.97
N CYS A 656 -25.39 29.06 16.03
CA CYS A 656 -25.25 30.48 16.32
C CYS A 656 -24.07 30.82 17.24
N ASP A 657 -22.97 30.04 17.15
CA ASP A 657 -21.68 30.34 17.78
C ASP A 657 -20.74 30.98 16.74
N TYR A 658 -20.92 32.29 16.53
CA TYR A 658 -20.23 33.04 15.47
C TYR A 658 -18.77 33.38 15.82
N GLU A 659 -18.46 33.52 17.11
CA GLU A 659 -17.10 33.72 17.60
C GLU A 659 -16.28 32.44 17.47
N GLY A 660 -16.81 31.31 17.92
CA GLY A 660 -16.18 30.01 17.74
C GLY A 660 -15.98 29.66 16.26
N CYS A 661 -16.97 29.99 15.40
CA CYS A 661 -16.82 29.86 13.96
C CYS A 661 -15.66 30.69 13.42
N SER A 662 -15.56 31.98 13.81
CA SER A 662 -14.47 32.87 13.40
C SER A 662 -13.10 32.36 13.83
N LEU A 663 -12.99 31.88 15.08
CA LEU A 663 -11.75 31.34 15.63
C LEU A 663 -11.27 30.14 14.81
N LEU A 664 -12.15 29.15 14.57
CA LEU A 664 -11.81 27.95 13.83
C LEU A 664 -11.38 28.23 12.38
N LEU A 665 -12.01 29.21 11.73
CA LEU A 665 -11.69 29.59 10.35
C LEU A 665 -10.39 30.42 10.22
N LYS A 666 -9.93 31.07 11.29
CA LYS A 666 -8.65 31.78 11.32
C LYS A 666 -7.44 30.84 11.45
N LEU A 667 -7.64 29.67 12.08
CA LEU A 667 -6.58 28.70 12.39
C LEU A 667 -6.43 27.59 11.32
N LEU A 668 -6.86 27.86 10.08
CA LEU A 668 -6.75 26.90 8.98
C LEU A 668 -5.33 26.87 8.43
N ASN A 669 -4.80 25.68 8.13
CA ASN A 669 -3.49 25.55 7.49
C ASN A 669 -3.61 25.78 5.97
N PRO A 670 -2.91 26.77 5.39
CA PRO A 670 -2.95 27.05 3.95
C PRO A 670 -2.54 25.86 3.07
N LEU A 671 -1.60 25.02 3.52
CA LEU A 671 -1.12 23.86 2.77
C LEU A 671 -2.20 22.80 2.53
N GLU A 672 -3.24 22.80 3.37
CA GLU A 672 -4.35 21.84 3.27
C GLU A 672 -5.56 22.40 2.51
N MET A 673 -5.48 23.63 2.00
CA MET A 673 -6.62 24.29 1.36
C MET A 673 -6.82 23.84 -0.08
N THR A 674 -7.57 22.74 -0.27
CA THR A 674 -8.03 22.33 -1.61
C THR A 674 -9.02 23.35 -2.20
N ASP A 675 -9.20 23.35 -3.52
CA ASP A 675 -10.18 24.17 -4.26
C ASP A 675 -11.58 24.10 -3.60
N SER A 676 -12.03 22.89 -3.24
CA SER A 676 -13.31 22.68 -2.55
C SER A 676 -13.39 23.28 -1.14
N ARG A 677 -12.26 23.34 -0.41
CA ARG A 677 -12.18 23.92 0.93
C ARG A 677 -12.21 25.44 0.86
N HIS A 678 -11.54 26.07 -0.11
CA HIS A 678 -11.65 27.51 -0.36
C HIS A 678 -13.10 27.94 -0.57
N MET A 679 -13.83 27.22 -1.42
CA MET A 679 -15.25 27.44 -1.69
C MET A 679 -16.13 27.33 -0.43
N ILE A 680 -15.96 26.26 0.35
CA ILE A 680 -16.71 26.07 1.61
C ILE A 680 -16.38 27.17 2.62
N VAL A 681 -15.10 27.49 2.80
CA VAL A 681 -14.63 28.49 3.77
C VAL A 681 -15.16 29.88 3.42
N LEU A 682 -15.15 30.26 2.14
CA LEU A 682 -15.75 31.53 1.71
C LEU A 682 -17.24 31.58 2.09
N ASN A 683 -18.02 30.54 1.78
CA ASN A 683 -19.43 30.49 2.16
C ASN A 683 -19.64 30.63 3.67
N LEU A 684 -18.83 29.95 4.49
CA LEU A 684 -18.91 30.04 5.94
C LEU A 684 -18.55 31.45 6.44
N LYS A 685 -17.46 32.05 5.93
CA LYS A 685 -17.04 33.42 6.29
C LYS A 685 -18.13 34.44 5.97
N LEU A 686 -18.66 34.44 4.74
CA LEU A 686 -19.70 35.39 4.33
C LEU A 686 -20.96 35.28 5.20
N ARG A 687 -21.43 34.05 5.45
CA ARG A 687 -22.61 33.82 6.30
C ARG A 687 -22.35 34.24 7.74
N ASN A 688 -21.16 33.94 8.27
CA ASN A 688 -20.79 34.33 9.62
C ASN A 688 -20.75 35.85 9.78
N SER A 689 -20.11 36.56 8.83
CA SER A 689 -20.02 38.01 8.79
C SER A 689 -21.38 38.71 8.71
N ILE A 690 -22.31 38.18 7.90
CA ILE A 690 -23.69 38.69 7.88
C ILE A 690 -24.32 38.56 9.26
N GLN A 691 -24.17 37.42 9.93
CA GLN A 691 -24.80 37.18 11.23
C GLN A 691 -24.18 38.04 12.34
N SER A 692 -22.86 38.19 12.35
CA SER A 692 -22.12 39.01 13.32
C SER A 692 -22.12 40.51 13.01
N LYS A 693 -22.77 40.95 11.92
CA LYS A 693 -22.77 42.34 11.42
C LYS A 693 -21.37 42.90 11.11
N ASN A 694 -20.39 42.03 10.82
CA ASN A 694 -19.03 42.45 10.48
C ASN A 694 -18.86 42.50 8.95
N PHE A 695 -19.29 43.59 8.33
CA PHE A 695 -19.26 43.78 6.88
C PHE A 695 -17.86 44.07 6.32
N GLU A 696 -16.95 44.61 7.12
CA GLU A 696 -15.55 44.74 6.74
C GLU A 696 -14.90 43.36 6.51
N ALA A 697 -15.11 42.43 7.44
CA ALA A 697 -14.64 41.05 7.27
C ALA A 697 -15.35 40.31 6.13
N PHE A 698 -16.60 40.67 5.82
CA PHE A 698 -17.31 40.17 4.64
C PHE A 698 -16.59 40.58 3.36
N ASP A 699 -16.31 41.88 3.22
CA ASP A 699 -15.66 42.45 2.04
C ASP A 699 -14.23 41.95 1.88
N ALA A 700 -13.46 41.85 2.97
CA ALA A 700 -12.12 41.29 2.96
C ALA A 700 -12.11 39.79 2.57
N SER A 701 -13.16 39.05 2.92
CA SER A 701 -13.27 37.64 2.53
C SER A 701 -13.52 37.46 1.04
N ILE A 702 -14.21 38.41 0.39
CA ILE A 702 -14.38 38.42 -1.06
C ILE A 702 -13.06 38.73 -1.74
N ASP A 703 -12.35 39.77 -1.30
CA ASP A 703 -11.07 40.17 -1.91
C ASP A 703 -9.99 39.08 -1.80
N ALA A 704 -9.95 38.39 -0.67
CA ALA A 704 -8.99 37.32 -0.43
C ALA A 704 -9.33 35.99 -1.13
N PHE A 705 -10.46 35.90 -1.85
CA PHE A 705 -10.87 34.66 -2.49
C PHE A 705 -10.07 34.43 -3.79
N PRO A 706 -9.32 33.33 -3.92
CA PRO A 706 -8.45 33.07 -5.07
C PRO A 706 -9.25 32.53 -6.26
N ILE A 707 -10.18 33.31 -6.80
CA ILE A 707 -11.10 32.89 -7.87
C ILE A 707 -10.37 32.42 -9.14
N CYS A 708 -9.18 32.96 -9.40
CA CYS A 708 -8.39 32.62 -10.59
C CYS A 708 -7.61 31.30 -10.46
N ASP A 709 -7.28 30.90 -9.23
CA ASP A 709 -6.32 29.81 -8.96
C ASP A 709 -6.99 28.48 -8.60
N ILE A 710 -8.31 28.49 -8.42
CA ILE A 710 -9.08 27.30 -8.04
C ILE A 710 -10.07 26.88 -9.12
N THR A 711 -10.37 25.59 -9.15
CA THR A 711 -11.47 25.06 -9.96
C THR A 711 -12.81 25.36 -9.29
N LEU A 712 -13.67 26.12 -9.96
CA LEU A 712 -14.97 26.49 -9.42
C LEU A 712 -15.99 25.34 -9.56
N SER A 713 -17.03 25.42 -8.73
CA SER A 713 -18.19 24.54 -8.79
C SER A 713 -19.47 25.37 -8.88
N PRO A 714 -20.50 24.91 -9.62
CA PRO A 714 -21.83 25.54 -9.62
C PRO A 714 -22.43 25.72 -8.22
N PHE A 715 -21.97 24.93 -7.24
CA PHE A 715 -22.26 25.13 -5.82
C PHE A 715 -22.03 26.57 -5.36
N MET A 716 -20.91 27.18 -5.76
CA MET A 716 -20.55 28.53 -5.31
C MET A 716 -21.53 29.58 -5.79
N LEU A 717 -21.97 29.49 -7.05
CA LEU A 717 -22.99 30.40 -7.56
C LEU A 717 -24.29 30.30 -6.74
N LYS A 718 -24.74 29.07 -6.46
CA LYS A 718 -25.93 28.82 -5.64
C LYS A 718 -25.77 29.35 -4.21
N GLN A 719 -24.59 29.15 -3.62
CA GLN A 719 -24.27 29.63 -2.27
C GLN A 719 -24.16 31.15 -2.18
N SER A 720 -23.53 31.81 -3.16
CA SER A 720 -23.42 33.27 -3.21
C SER A 720 -24.79 33.93 -3.38
N ARG A 721 -25.67 33.38 -4.24
CA ARG A 721 -27.07 33.83 -4.35
C ARG A 721 -27.88 33.59 -3.07
N PHE A 722 -27.57 32.53 -2.32
CA PHE A 722 -28.18 32.32 -1.00
C PHE A 722 -27.74 33.39 0.01
N VAL A 723 -26.44 33.71 0.04
CA VAL A 723 -25.87 34.79 0.87
C VAL A 723 -26.48 36.15 0.47
N GLU A 724 -26.66 36.40 -0.82
CA GLU A 724 -27.31 37.61 -1.35
C GLU A 724 -28.73 37.78 -0.78
N LYS A 725 -29.56 36.74 -0.87
CA LYS A 725 -30.91 36.74 -0.29
C LYS A 725 -30.89 36.95 1.22
N MET A 726 -29.93 36.35 1.93
CA MET A 726 -29.77 36.58 3.38
C MET A 726 -29.49 38.05 3.69
N LEU A 727 -28.59 38.67 2.93
CA LEU A 727 -28.24 40.07 3.10
C LEU A 727 -29.43 40.99 2.80
N GLN A 728 -30.13 40.77 1.68
CA GLN A 728 -31.32 41.52 1.29
C GLN A 728 -32.45 41.41 2.34
N ASN A 729 -32.70 40.22 2.86
CA ASN A 729 -33.70 40.03 3.92
C ASN A 729 -33.32 40.79 5.20
N LYS A 730 -32.04 40.81 5.55
CA LYS A 730 -31.55 41.58 6.71
C LYS A 730 -31.69 43.09 6.49
N MET A 731 -31.47 43.57 5.26
CA MET A 731 -31.68 44.99 4.88
C MET A 731 -33.14 45.41 4.97
N ARG A 732 -34.08 44.54 4.58
CA ARG A 732 -35.53 44.83 4.62
C ARG A 732 -36.06 44.98 6.05
N ASN A 733 -35.40 44.37 7.03
CA ASN A 733 -35.80 44.39 8.43
C ASN A 733 -35.19 45.56 9.23
N LEU A 734 -34.38 46.42 8.59
CA LEU A 734 -33.78 47.59 9.24
C LEU A 734 -34.72 48.79 9.15
N SER A 735 -34.76 49.59 10.23
CA SER A 735 -35.55 50.82 10.30
C SER A 735 -34.87 51.96 9.54
N ALA A 736 -35.63 52.98 9.14
CA ALA A 736 -35.08 54.15 8.43
C ALA A 736 -34.04 54.96 9.25
N ALA A 737 -33.93 54.72 10.57
CA ALA A 737 -32.96 55.36 11.45
C ALA A 737 -31.53 54.79 11.32
N ASP A 738 -31.36 53.58 10.77
CA ASP A 738 -30.06 52.88 10.68
C ASP A 738 -29.33 53.16 9.35
N ASN A 739 -29.28 54.43 8.95
CA ASN A 739 -28.90 54.84 7.59
C ASN A 739 -27.45 54.45 7.23
N LEU A 740 -26.53 54.48 8.20
CA LEU A 740 -25.12 54.10 8.00
C LEU A 740 -24.94 52.57 7.83
N GLU A 741 -25.56 51.75 8.69
CA GLU A 741 -25.50 50.28 8.58
C GLU A 741 -26.11 49.83 7.24
N LEU A 742 -27.22 50.45 6.83
CA LEU A 742 -27.86 50.19 5.54
C LEU A 742 -26.95 50.55 4.35
N GLN A 743 -26.20 51.66 4.43
CA GLN A 743 -25.23 52.03 3.38
C GLN A 743 -24.07 51.03 3.29
N VAL A 744 -23.51 50.60 4.42
CA VAL A 744 -22.45 49.58 4.46
C VAL A 744 -22.95 48.27 3.85
N MET A 745 -24.15 47.83 4.21
CA MET A 745 -24.76 46.62 3.64
C MET A 745 -24.98 46.72 2.12
N LYS A 746 -25.38 47.89 1.60
CA LYS A 746 -25.51 48.14 0.16
C LYS A 746 -24.15 48.03 -0.56
N ALA A 747 -23.09 48.54 0.04
CA ALA A 747 -21.73 48.43 -0.50
C ALA A 747 -21.27 46.96 -0.58
N SER A 748 -21.43 46.20 0.51
CA SER A 748 -21.10 44.77 0.53
C SER A 748 -21.97 43.95 -0.43
N LEU A 749 -23.25 44.30 -0.61
CA LEU A 749 -24.13 43.67 -1.59
C LEU A 749 -23.61 43.89 -3.02
N LYS A 750 -23.23 45.13 -3.37
CA LYS A 750 -22.64 45.44 -4.69
C LYS A 750 -21.36 44.63 -4.92
N LYS A 751 -20.54 44.45 -3.90
CA LYS A 751 -19.32 43.63 -3.97
C LYS A 751 -19.64 42.15 -4.19
N LEU A 752 -20.65 41.62 -3.49
CA LEU A 752 -21.14 40.26 -3.71
C LEU A 752 -21.68 40.06 -5.14
N HIS A 753 -22.35 41.07 -5.71
CA HIS A 753 -22.79 41.03 -7.11
C HIS A 753 -21.62 40.93 -8.10
N GLY A 754 -20.53 41.67 -7.85
CA GLY A 754 -19.29 41.53 -8.63
C GLY A 754 -18.77 40.09 -8.60
N LEU A 755 -18.61 39.52 -7.41
CA LEU A 755 -18.17 38.13 -7.24
C LEU A 755 -19.10 37.13 -7.95
N ILE A 756 -20.42 37.31 -7.87
CA ILE A 756 -21.40 36.46 -8.56
C ILE A 756 -21.20 36.54 -10.08
N GLY A 757 -21.02 37.74 -10.63
CA GLY A 757 -20.74 37.94 -12.05
C GLY A 757 -19.46 37.22 -12.49
N ASP A 758 -18.38 37.35 -11.72
CA ASP A 758 -17.10 36.69 -12.03
C ASP A 758 -17.24 35.16 -12.02
N ILE A 759 -17.95 34.61 -11.04
CA ILE A 759 -18.23 33.17 -10.95
C ILE A 759 -19.04 32.70 -12.17
N GLU A 760 -20.07 33.44 -12.59
CA GLU A 760 -20.89 33.08 -13.76
C GLU A 760 -20.08 33.04 -15.05
N VAL A 761 -19.25 34.07 -15.29
CA VAL A 761 -18.39 34.14 -16.47
C VAL A 761 -17.41 32.96 -16.48
N ARG A 762 -16.79 32.66 -15.33
CA ARG A 762 -15.81 31.57 -15.23
C ARG A 762 -16.46 30.20 -15.45
N LEU A 763 -17.61 29.92 -14.83
CA LEU A 763 -18.31 28.64 -15.00
C LEU A 763 -18.77 28.41 -16.46
N LYS A 764 -19.18 29.47 -17.16
CA LYS A 764 -19.50 29.38 -18.60
C LYS A 764 -18.28 29.00 -19.43
N LYS A 765 -17.14 29.63 -19.16
CA LYS A 765 -15.88 29.31 -19.82
C LYS A 765 -15.43 27.88 -19.53
N ASP A 766 -15.45 27.46 -18.26
CA ASP A 766 -15.05 26.11 -17.84
C ASP A 766 -15.85 25.02 -18.56
N THR A 767 -17.13 25.28 -18.88
CA THR A 767 -17.96 24.33 -19.63
C THR A 767 -17.41 24.01 -21.02
N HIS A 768 -16.90 25.03 -21.73
CA HIS A 768 -16.27 24.85 -23.04
C HIS A 768 -14.89 24.21 -22.92
N ASP A 769 -14.07 24.74 -22.00
CA ASP A 769 -12.69 24.26 -21.79
C ASP A 769 -12.66 22.78 -21.36
N ILE A 770 -13.61 22.34 -20.53
CA ILE A 770 -13.70 20.95 -20.08
C ILE A 770 -14.18 20.03 -21.20
N ASP A 771 -15.07 20.47 -22.08
CA ASP A 771 -15.49 19.66 -23.23
C ASP A 771 -14.32 19.37 -24.19
N GLN A 772 -13.53 20.40 -24.49
CA GLN A 772 -12.30 20.25 -25.25
C GLN A 772 -11.29 19.32 -24.54
N LEU A 773 -11.10 19.51 -23.23
CA LEU A 773 -10.22 18.65 -22.43
C LEU A 773 -10.65 17.18 -22.48
N MET A 774 -11.96 16.89 -22.44
CA MET A 774 -12.46 15.51 -22.57
C MET A 774 -12.07 14.91 -23.92
N ASN A 775 -12.19 15.65 -25.02
CA ASN A 775 -11.77 15.17 -26.35
C ASN A 775 -10.28 14.85 -26.38
N GLU A 776 -9.44 15.76 -25.89
CA GLU A 776 -7.98 15.56 -25.82
C GLU A 776 -7.58 14.34 -24.96
N VAL A 777 -8.35 14.04 -23.91
CA VAL A 777 -8.12 12.88 -23.04
C VAL A 777 -8.36 11.58 -23.79
N PHE A 778 -9.49 11.45 -24.49
CA PHE A 778 -9.81 10.22 -25.23
C PHE A 778 -8.90 10.04 -26.45
N GLU A 779 -8.54 11.11 -27.15
CA GLU A 779 -7.52 11.05 -28.22
C GLU A 779 -6.17 10.53 -27.71
N MET A 780 -5.74 11.01 -26.54
CA MET A 780 -4.49 10.55 -25.90
C MET A 780 -4.55 9.07 -25.52
N LEU A 781 -5.71 8.61 -25.00
CA LEU A 781 -5.92 7.20 -24.67
C LEU A 781 -5.88 6.32 -25.92
N ASP A 782 -6.52 6.73 -27.00
CA ASP A 782 -6.49 6.00 -28.28
C ASP A 782 -5.08 5.89 -28.84
N GLN A 783 -4.34 7.00 -28.87
CA GLN A 783 -2.94 7.00 -29.29
C GLN A 783 -2.08 6.04 -28.45
N TRP A 784 -2.33 5.98 -27.14
CA TRP A 784 -1.57 5.11 -26.25
C TRP A 784 -1.89 3.63 -26.43
N VAL A 785 -3.17 3.27 -26.58
CA VAL A 785 -3.61 1.91 -26.87
C VAL A 785 -3.05 1.44 -28.21
N GLN A 786 -3.17 2.27 -29.26
CA GLN A 786 -2.62 1.96 -30.59
C GLN A 786 -1.10 1.78 -30.55
N ALA A 787 -0.37 2.66 -29.86
CA ALA A 787 1.08 2.54 -29.69
C ALA A 787 1.47 1.25 -28.95
N THR A 788 0.63 0.77 -28.04
CA THR A 788 0.85 -0.48 -27.30
C THR A 788 0.63 -1.69 -28.21
N ASN A 789 -0.48 -1.73 -28.95
CA ASN A 789 -0.82 -2.83 -29.86
C ASN A 789 0.15 -2.89 -31.07
N GLY A 790 0.56 -1.75 -31.62
CA GLY A 790 1.52 -1.68 -32.73
C GLY A 790 2.94 -2.10 -32.34
N LYS A 791 3.35 -1.94 -31.07
CA LYS A 791 4.62 -2.47 -30.55
C LYS A 791 4.60 -3.99 -30.37
N VAL A 792 3.45 -4.58 -30.06
CA VAL A 792 3.28 -6.05 -29.95
C VAL A 792 3.39 -6.72 -31.32
N ALA A 793 2.80 -6.12 -32.36
CA ALA A 793 2.91 -6.64 -33.74
C ALA A 793 4.36 -6.66 -34.27
N LYS A 794 5.19 -5.67 -33.92
CA LYS A 794 6.61 -5.63 -34.30
C LYS A 794 7.51 -6.56 -33.47
N GLN A 795 7.16 -6.84 -32.21
CA GLN A 795 7.90 -7.80 -31.39
C GLN A 795 7.67 -9.25 -31.86
N ASN A 796 6.43 -9.59 -32.24
CA ASN A 796 6.11 -10.93 -32.76
C ASN A 796 6.67 -11.17 -34.18
N ALA A 797 6.88 -10.13 -34.97
CA ALA A 797 7.49 -10.23 -36.32
C ALA A 797 9.02 -10.42 -36.28
N ASN A 798 9.67 -10.18 -35.15
CA ASN A 798 11.12 -10.37 -34.97
C ASN A 798 11.48 -11.65 -34.19
N THR A 799 10.47 -12.44 -33.79
CA THR A 799 10.63 -13.73 -33.10
C THR A 799 10.08 -14.92 -33.90
N ASN A 800 9.55 -14.67 -35.10
CA ASN A 800 9.37 -15.68 -36.15
C ASN A 800 10.54 -15.56 -37.14
#